data_AF-A0A561SMD6-F1
#
_entry.id   AF-A0A561SMD6-F1
#
_cell.length_a   1.000
_cell.length_b   1.000
_cell.length_c   1.000
_cell.angle_alpha   90.00
_cell.angle_beta   90.00
_cell.angle_gamma   90.00
#
_symmetry.space_group_name_H-M   'P 1'
#
loop_
_entity.id
_entity.type
_entity.pdbx_description
1 polymer ?
#
loop_
_entity_poly.entity_id
_entity_poly.type
_entity_poly.pdbx_seq_one_letter_code
_entity_poly.pdbx_strand_id
1 'polypeptide(L)'
;MTSSRNHTRGLARIILASLAIGALTLPVTAGSAAAATAGNAVAQSTPPGGSDTGGSATDPGGDGSGSGSDPGGDGGGSGGGSDPGDGGGSGGGSGGGNTNPDPDPPRAVTPRPTGPSQQELEEKRQQEEQRKAEEKAAKEAAEAARKAEEKRLKEIERQRREAAERAEQAAKARASWDERGRPRQMVTIRTDRVEVVDNGRLTTLVPRRPGSLDLQGLDRMLPADWITIDGDTATVNTAIVLTPGVNFEIADIPTVKLTGGPEVPDASAIYTGSGRLTLKNTTLSGVDRGGQQLPMDAVGRPFLEAAGGGEINATDVTITDMGVPEHGQATAEPAVGFNPGSTGSLVRTTLQRNNVGVEVSKAQGVQLDGLTVTESEGDGIVLNGDRGTRMANLRAEKNGGNGMFVGGDNSDRPISGLTTLNNKLYGLVVTVQKGTKISGISTEADEAGGLRLNQVENVTVTDFAATDQPIGIFTHVGSTGIVLDNVRTNGGRRGVVVEKSTTNLELKNSTIEGARVAGVNVGGKEIQVNGVQITDAKAGVRVERGAAHVKLTGTTIDGGRDGVVSSPGAQDVTITDLTANNVEDGAIRLGTPHAVVSGGTINGGATGIQVTGPATITAVAINGPSAGMRVRSSEMVRAENVAIEATDLGLDVSPGSQMVLANSSVHALEAVRGVFTPEGANNISLPPLNLLAAMGVPLILLAIVLEQVHSFRQRKVGGNKKRLPPAIPVGAG
;
A
#
# COMPACT_ATOMS: atom_id res chain seq x y z
N MET A 1 27.26 -31.58 3.00
CA MET A 1 27.08 -30.28 2.32
C MET A 1 26.21 -29.40 3.21
N THR A 2 26.84 -28.68 4.13
CA THR A 2 26.18 -27.85 5.15
C THR A 2 26.46 -26.38 4.83
N SER A 3 25.47 -25.70 4.23
CA SER A 3 25.48 -24.25 4.13
C SER A 3 24.83 -23.69 5.38
N SER A 4 25.64 -23.11 6.26
CA SER A 4 25.17 -22.21 7.30
C SER A 4 24.42 -21.04 6.64
N ARG A 5 23.10 -20.97 6.80
CA ARG A 5 22.32 -19.78 6.45
C ARG A 5 22.36 -18.85 7.65
N ASN A 6 23.28 -17.89 7.60
CA ASN A 6 23.26 -16.74 8.50
C ASN A 6 21.94 -15.99 8.35
N HIS A 7 21.33 -15.69 9.50
CA HIS A 7 20.25 -14.71 9.63
C HIS A 7 20.70 -13.36 9.06
N THR A 8 20.31 -13.10 7.82
CA THR A 8 20.10 -11.75 7.30
C THR A 8 18.60 -11.62 7.08
N ARG A 9 17.86 -11.43 8.17
CA ARG A 9 16.51 -10.85 8.08
C ARG A 9 16.68 -9.43 7.54
N GLY A 10 15.90 -9.12 6.50
CA GLY A 10 16.07 -7.96 5.65
C GLY A 10 16.07 -6.64 6.39
N LEU A 11 17.23 -5.98 6.39
CA LEU A 11 17.33 -4.53 6.46
C LEU A 11 17.06 -3.97 5.06
N ALA A 12 15.79 -3.66 4.78
CA ALA A 12 15.38 -2.65 3.81
C ALA A 12 13.87 -2.35 3.94
N ARG A 13 13.45 -1.89 5.12
CA ARG A 13 12.34 -0.93 5.20
C ARG A 13 12.96 0.38 5.68
N ILE A 14 13.28 1.27 4.74
CA ILE A 14 13.42 2.70 5.07
C ILE A 14 12.00 3.14 5.43
N ILE A 15 11.72 3.20 6.73
CA ILE A 15 10.56 3.91 7.24
C ILE A 15 10.83 5.39 6.95
N LEU A 16 10.26 5.89 5.85
CA LEU A 16 10.07 7.31 5.65
C LEU A 16 9.08 7.75 6.73
N ALA A 17 9.61 8.22 7.86
CA ALA A 17 8.87 8.95 8.87
C ALA A 17 8.24 10.16 8.18
N SER A 18 6.99 9.98 7.74
CA SER A 18 6.17 11.08 7.23
C SER A 18 5.79 11.90 8.44
N LEU A 19 6.51 13.01 8.64
CA LEU A 19 6.15 14.05 9.58
C LEU A 19 4.68 14.42 9.39
N ALA A 20 3.84 14.02 10.34
CA ALA A 20 2.49 14.53 10.49
C ALA A 20 2.61 16.01 10.89
N ILE A 21 2.54 16.92 9.90
CA ILE A 21 2.42 18.35 10.18
C ILE A 21 0.96 18.62 10.58
N GLY A 22 0.77 18.75 11.90
CA GLY A 22 -0.15 19.70 12.53
C GLY A 22 -1.65 19.44 12.37
N ALA A 23 -2.20 18.56 13.21
CA ALA A 23 -3.57 18.68 13.66
C ALA A 23 -3.69 19.91 14.58
N LEU A 24 -4.29 20.99 14.07
CA LEU A 24 -4.79 22.09 14.90
C LEU A 24 -5.92 21.53 15.77
N THR A 25 -5.64 21.35 17.05
CA THR A 25 -6.65 21.10 18.09
C THR A 25 -7.55 22.33 18.22
N LEU A 26 -8.81 22.22 17.80
CA LEU A 26 -9.87 23.17 18.16
C LEU A 26 -10.57 22.66 19.43
N PRO A 27 -10.78 23.50 20.45
CA PRO A 27 -11.54 23.12 21.63
C PRO A 27 -13.03 22.97 21.29
N VAL A 28 -13.60 21.85 21.70
CA VAL A 28 -15.05 21.63 21.76
C VAL A 28 -15.57 22.37 22.99
N THR A 29 -16.37 23.41 22.79
CA THR A 29 -17.20 23.99 23.85
C THR A 29 -18.67 23.84 23.45
N ALA A 30 -19.38 22.97 24.18
CA ALA A 30 -20.83 22.95 24.23
C ALA A 30 -21.32 24.08 25.15
N GLY A 31 -22.38 24.79 24.75
CA GLY A 31 -23.03 25.79 25.61
C GLY A 31 -24.03 26.67 24.86
N SER A 32 -25.30 26.51 25.19
CA SER A 32 -26.46 27.18 24.62
C SER A 32 -26.63 28.64 25.05
N ALA A 33 -27.20 29.44 24.13
CA ALA A 33 -28.13 30.57 24.31
C ALA A 33 -27.71 31.90 25.00
N ALA A 34 -28.20 32.96 24.34
CA ALA A 34 -28.61 34.29 24.83
C ALA A 34 -27.64 35.49 24.79
N ALA A 35 -28.00 36.42 23.88
CA ALA A 35 -28.11 37.87 24.05
C ALA A 35 -26.87 38.80 24.20
N ALA A 36 -26.88 39.78 23.28
CA ALA A 36 -26.60 41.22 23.46
C ALA A 36 -25.15 41.77 23.45
N THR A 37 -24.90 42.52 22.36
CA THR A 37 -24.26 43.86 22.23
C THR A 37 -22.85 44.18 22.76
N ALA A 38 -22.11 44.75 21.79
CA ALA A 38 -21.19 45.90 21.86
C ALA A 38 -19.73 45.67 22.31
N GLY A 39 -18.80 46.25 21.54
CA GLY A 39 -17.49 46.69 22.03
C GLY A 39 -16.31 46.44 21.10
N ASN A 40 -15.90 47.49 20.37
CA ASN A 40 -14.62 47.62 19.67
C ASN A 40 -13.41 47.24 20.55
N ALA A 41 -12.38 46.62 19.96
CA ALA A 41 -10.99 47.04 20.17
C ALA A 41 -10.03 46.42 19.14
N VAL A 42 -9.16 47.27 18.62
CA VAL A 42 -8.06 47.03 17.69
C VAL A 42 -6.84 46.52 18.46
N ALA A 43 -6.09 45.56 17.92
CA ALA A 43 -4.67 45.41 18.23
C ALA A 43 -3.91 44.73 17.07
N GLN A 44 -3.03 45.52 16.43
CA GLN A 44 -1.95 45.09 15.57
C GLN A 44 -0.94 44.24 16.35
N SER A 45 -0.38 43.21 15.71
CA SER A 45 1.01 42.83 15.96
C SER A 45 1.64 42.31 14.66
N THR A 46 2.76 42.95 14.33
CA THR A 46 3.68 42.70 13.22
C THR A 46 4.58 41.50 13.51
N PRO A 47 5.15 40.85 12.46
CA PRO A 47 6.02 39.69 12.60
C PRO A 47 7.49 40.10 12.83
N PRO A 48 8.29 39.34 13.60
CA PRO A 48 9.74 39.49 13.56
C PRO A 48 10.33 38.71 12.38
N GLY A 49 11.15 39.40 11.60
CA GLY A 49 12.01 38.81 10.59
C GLY A 49 13.40 38.46 11.11
N GLY A 50 14.15 37.81 10.23
CA GLY A 50 15.61 37.93 10.12
C GLY A 50 16.46 37.01 10.99
N SER A 51 17.18 36.07 10.34
CA SER A 51 18.64 36.18 10.28
C SER A 51 19.24 35.10 9.37
N ASP A 52 19.95 35.59 8.37
CA ASP A 52 20.98 34.88 7.61
C ASP A 52 22.10 34.38 8.53
N THR A 53 22.62 33.19 8.25
CA THR A 53 24.05 32.91 8.41
C THR A 53 24.49 31.91 7.34
N GLY A 54 25.36 32.40 6.45
CA GLY A 54 26.13 31.57 5.53
C GLY A 54 27.30 30.89 6.23
N GLY A 55 27.80 29.82 5.61
CA GLY A 55 29.00 29.10 6.04
C GLY A 55 29.57 28.30 4.88
N SER A 56 30.62 28.85 4.28
CA SER A 56 31.40 28.33 3.16
C SER A 56 32.37 27.22 3.59
N ALA A 57 32.59 26.29 2.65
CA ALA A 57 33.77 25.45 2.34
C ALA A 57 34.86 25.21 3.40
N THR A 58 35.27 23.95 3.53
CA THR A 58 36.67 23.50 3.32
C THR A 58 36.76 21.98 3.25
N ASP A 59 37.21 21.47 2.10
CA ASP A 59 38.03 20.26 1.98
C ASP A 59 39.42 20.54 2.62
N PRO A 60 40.12 19.55 3.18
CA PRO A 60 41.18 18.95 2.37
C PRO A 60 41.39 17.45 2.59
N GLY A 61 41.94 16.82 1.55
CA GLY A 61 42.44 15.45 1.54
C GLY A 61 43.58 15.14 2.51
N GLY A 62 43.91 13.85 2.54
CA GLY A 62 45.01 13.28 3.28
C GLY A 62 45.43 11.96 2.64
N ASP A 63 46.41 12.07 1.76
CA ASP A 63 47.16 11.00 1.11
C ASP A 63 48.22 10.42 2.05
N GLY A 64 48.76 9.24 1.69
CA GLY A 64 50.09 8.80 2.12
C GLY A 64 50.10 7.38 2.70
N SER A 65 50.48 6.37 1.91
CA SER A 65 51.86 5.85 1.78
C SER A 65 52.21 4.86 2.90
N GLY A 66 52.78 3.68 2.67
CA GLY A 66 53.42 3.10 1.50
C GLY A 66 54.38 1.98 1.97
N SER A 67 54.98 1.29 1.01
CA SER A 67 56.12 0.35 1.11
C SER A 67 55.86 -1.01 1.79
N GLY A 68 56.33 -2.14 1.28
CA GLY A 68 57.16 -2.41 0.10
C GLY A 68 57.59 -3.89 0.05
N SER A 69 58.10 -4.27 -1.12
CA SER A 69 59.14 -5.29 -1.35
C SER A 69 58.77 -6.78 -1.43
N ASP A 70 58.84 -7.30 -2.67
CA ASP A 70 59.33 -8.65 -3.07
C ASP A 70 60.67 -9.02 -2.38
N PRO A 71 61.21 -10.28 -2.40
CA PRO A 71 61.01 -11.37 -3.38
C PRO A 71 61.01 -12.85 -2.85
N GLY A 72 60.68 -13.79 -3.75
CA GLY A 72 61.22 -15.16 -3.94
C GLY A 72 61.61 -16.11 -2.78
N GLY A 73 61.26 -17.40 -2.92
CA GLY A 73 61.90 -18.50 -2.18
C GLY A 73 61.29 -19.88 -2.44
N ASP A 74 62.07 -20.75 -3.10
CA ASP A 74 61.85 -22.19 -3.24
C ASP A 74 62.10 -22.98 -1.93
N GLY A 75 61.53 -24.20 -1.86
CA GLY A 75 61.86 -25.26 -0.90
C GLY A 75 61.03 -25.21 0.39
N GLY A 76 60.56 -26.29 1.02
CA GLY A 76 60.85 -27.71 0.93
C GLY A 76 60.58 -28.31 2.32
N GLY A 77 59.81 -29.40 2.41
CA GLY A 77 59.60 -30.23 3.61
C GLY A 77 58.63 -29.65 4.66
N SER A 78 58.01 -30.40 5.56
CA SER A 78 57.85 -31.84 5.81
C SER A 78 56.84 -31.97 6.97
N GLY A 79 56.09 -33.09 7.02
CA GLY A 79 55.29 -33.53 8.18
C GLY A 79 53.78 -33.43 7.90
N GLY A 80 53.01 -34.50 7.74
CA GLY A 80 53.05 -35.79 8.44
C GLY A 80 51.80 -35.85 9.33
N GLY A 81 50.88 -36.81 9.24
CA GLY A 81 50.86 -38.01 8.44
C GLY A 81 49.44 -38.50 8.17
N SER A 82 49.37 -39.46 7.28
CA SER A 82 48.22 -40.29 6.96
C SER A 82 48.75 -41.72 6.95
N ASP A 83 48.12 -42.59 7.72
CA ASP A 83 48.32 -44.05 7.68
C ASP A 83 46.89 -44.65 7.77
N PRO A 84 46.57 -45.72 7.02
CA PRO A 84 47.34 -46.97 7.02
C PRO A 84 47.61 -47.61 5.64
N GLY A 85 48.86 -48.03 5.39
CA GLY A 85 49.22 -49.22 4.58
C GLY A 85 49.13 -50.50 5.46
N ASP A 86 49.09 -51.75 4.99
CA ASP A 86 49.55 -52.44 3.78
C ASP A 86 48.56 -53.61 3.48
N GLY A 87 48.32 -54.16 2.27
CA GLY A 87 49.26 -54.59 1.23
C GLY A 87 49.88 -55.95 1.62
N GLY A 88 49.80 -57.09 0.92
CA GLY A 88 49.55 -57.48 -0.47
C GLY A 88 50.51 -58.63 -0.80
N GLY A 89 50.18 -59.53 -1.75
CA GLY A 89 51.23 -60.31 -2.45
C GLY A 89 50.93 -61.77 -2.82
N SER A 90 50.76 -62.01 -4.12
CA SER A 90 50.62 -63.28 -4.84
C SER A 90 51.94 -64.06 -5.04
N GLY A 91 51.83 -65.32 -5.48
CA GLY A 91 52.75 -65.93 -6.46
C GLY A 91 53.29 -67.33 -6.10
N GLY A 92 53.20 -68.27 -7.04
CA GLY A 92 53.50 -69.70 -6.84
C GLY A 92 54.94 -70.17 -7.12
N GLY A 93 55.15 -71.50 -7.07
CA GLY A 93 56.29 -72.18 -7.74
C GLY A 93 57.09 -73.22 -6.94
N SER A 94 56.81 -74.51 -7.19
CA SER A 94 57.71 -75.66 -7.49
C SER A 94 58.97 -76.05 -6.65
N GLY A 95 59.05 -77.36 -6.31
CA GLY A 95 60.26 -78.22 -6.15
C GLY A 95 61.11 -78.06 -4.87
N GLY A 96 61.76 -79.03 -4.21
CA GLY A 96 62.04 -80.46 -4.38
C GLY A 96 63.27 -80.84 -3.50
N GLY A 97 63.36 -82.08 -2.98
CA GLY A 97 64.60 -82.76 -2.47
C GLY A 97 64.96 -82.62 -0.97
N ASN A 98 64.95 -83.71 -0.16
CA ASN A 98 66.08 -84.60 0.25
C ASN A 98 67.04 -83.95 1.29
N THR A 99 67.55 -84.53 2.40
CA THR A 99 67.88 -85.90 2.88
C THR A 99 68.09 -85.91 4.43
N ASN A 100 67.72 -87.04 5.09
CA ASN A 100 68.33 -87.81 6.23
C ASN A 100 69.63 -87.33 6.96
N PRO A 101 70.11 -87.98 8.08
CA PRO A 101 69.51 -88.97 9.04
C PRO A 101 69.86 -88.74 10.56
N ASP A 102 69.20 -89.54 11.42
CA ASP A 102 69.56 -90.25 12.70
C ASP A 102 70.91 -89.98 13.46
N PRO A 103 71.07 -90.29 14.79
CA PRO A 103 70.77 -91.62 15.38
C PRO A 103 70.30 -91.74 16.87
N ASP A 104 69.67 -92.89 17.14
CA ASP A 104 69.51 -93.71 18.39
C ASP A 104 70.82 -93.87 19.23
N PRO A 105 70.89 -94.42 20.49
CA PRO A 105 70.17 -95.62 21.05
C PRO A 105 69.97 -95.58 22.61
N PRO A 106 69.86 -96.67 23.44
CA PRO A 106 69.63 -98.11 23.21
C PRO A 106 68.50 -98.78 24.05
N ARG A 107 68.28 -100.06 23.68
CA ARG A 107 67.32 -101.07 24.15
C ARG A 107 67.51 -101.59 25.60
N ALA A 108 66.40 -102.00 26.22
CA ALA A 108 66.35 -103.10 27.19
C ALA A 108 65.03 -103.90 27.06
N VAL A 109 65.04 -105.16 27.47
CA VAL A 109 64.27 -106.29 26.90
C VAL A 109 63.18 -106.82 27.86
N THR A 110 61.98 -107.12 27.32
CA THR A 110 60.88 -108.03 27.81
C THR A 110 60.18 -107.71 29.14
N PRO A 111 58.90 -108.13 29.40
CA PRO A 111 58.09 -109.17 28.72
C PRO A 111 56.67 -108.74 28.27
N ARG A 112 56.04 -109.60 27.45
CA ARG A 112 54.61 -109.57 27.06
C ARG A 112 53.68 -109.35 28.26
N PRO A 113 52.85 -108.28 28.28
CA PRO A 113 51.61 -108.25 29.04
C PRO A 113 50.45 -108.69 28.14
N THR A 114 49.63 -109.54 28.73
CA THR A 114 48.28 -109.92 28.30
C THR A 114 47.50 -108.73 27.74
N GLY A 115 46.86 -108.92 26.58
CA GLY A 115 45.96 -107.93 26.01
C GLY A 115 44.86 -107.56 27.02
N PRO A 116 44.40 -106.30 27.01
CA PRO A 116 43.30 -105.87 27.87
C PRO A 116 42.10 -106.80 27.62
N SER A 117 41.49 -107.29 28.69
CA SER A 117 40.22 -108.00 28.60
C SER A 117 39.21 -107.08 27.90
N GLN A 118 38.16 -107.65 27.27
CA GLN A 118 37.14 -106.84 26.59
C GLN A 118 36.56 -105.70 27.48
N GLN A 119 36.66 -105.81 28.81
CA GLN A 119 36.27 -104.77 29.77
C GLN A 119 37.17 -103.52 29.78
N GLU A 120 38.51 -103.63 29.67
CA GLU A 120 39.43 -102.47 29.71
C GLU A 120 39.42 -101.64 28.40
N LEU A 121 39.15 -102.28 27.26
CA LEU A 121 38.98 -101.57 25.98
C LEU A 121 37.64 -100.82 25.93
N GLU A 122 36.64 -101.35 26.62
CA GLU A 122 35.31 -100.76 26.75
C GLU A 122 35.34 -99.56 27.72
N GLU A 123 36.11 -99.63 28.81
CA GLU A 123 36.35 -98.48 29.70
C GLU A 123 37.13 -97.34 29.02
N LYS A 124 38.14 -97.65 28.19
CA LYS A 124 38.83 -96.60 27.39
C LYS A 124 37.94 -96.00 26.31
N ARG A 125 37.08 -96.79 25.67
CA ARG A 125 36.06 -96.26 24.74
C ARG A 125 35.06 -95.38 25.48
N GLN A 126 34.62 -95.77 26.67
CA GLN A 126 33.74 -94.95 27.51
C GLN A 126 34.42 -93.66 27.97
N GLN A 127 35.71 -93.68 28.34
CA GLN A 127 36.46 -92.46 28.68
C GLN A 127 36.71 -91.54 27.47
N GLU A 128 36.99 -92.09 26.28
CA GLU A 128 37.17 -91.28 25.08
C GLU A 128 35.84 -90.74 24.55
N GLU A 129 34.75 -91.52 24.65
CA GLU A 129 33.38 -91.07 24.39
C GLU A 129 32.95 -90.00 25.39
N GLN A 130 33.28 -90.14 26.69
CA GLN A 130 33.06 -89.10 27.69
C GLN A 130 33.86 -87.84 27.37
N ARG A 131 35.15 -87.95 27.02
CA ARG A 131 35.98 -86.79 26.68
C ARG A 131 35.51 -86.09 25.40
N LYS A 132 35.05 -86.85 24.39
CA LYS A 132 34.43 -86.30 23.17
C LYS A 132 33.07 -85.68 23.46
N ALA A 133 32.30 -86.25 24.38
CA ALA A 133 31.03 -85.67 24.84
C ALA A 133 31.28 -84.36 25.62
N GLU A 134 32.28 -84.31 26.48
CA GLU A 134 32.70 -83.11 27.22
C GLU A 134 33.27 -82.03 26.29
N GLU A 135 34.10 -82.39 25.31
CA GLU A 135 34.64 -81.46 24.32
C GLU A 135 33.54 -80.91 23.40
N LYS A 136 32.59 -81.77 22.98
CA LYS A 136 31.42 -81.34 22.22
C LYS A 136 30.52 -80.43 23.06
N ALA A 137 30.27 -80.77 24.32
CA ALA A 137 29.52 -79.93 25.24
C ALA A 137 30.22 -78.58 25.49
N ALA A 138 31.54 -78.56 25.62
CA ALA A 138 32.34 -77.34 25.78
C ALA A 138 32.32 -76.47 24.51
N LYS A 139 32.37 -77.08 23.32
CA LYS A 139 32.30 -76.37 22.04
C LYS A 139 30.90 -75.81 21.78
N GLU A 140 29.85 -76.56 22.10
CA GLU A 140 28.46 -76.11 22.04
C GLU A 140 28.20 -74.99 23.07
N ALA A 141 28.76 -75.10 24.28
CA ALA A 141 28.69 -74.04 25.28
C ALA A 141 29.44 -72.76 24.83
N ALA A 142 30.61 -72.89 24.21
CA ALA A 142 31.36 -71.75 23.67
C ALA A 142 30.66 -71.08 22.48
N GLU A 143 30.03 -71.87 21.60
CA GLU A 143 29.25 -71.33 20.48
C GLU A 143 27.95 -70.65 20.97
N ALA A 144 27.28 -71.23 21.97
CA ALA A 144 26.13 -70.61 22.61
C ALA A 144 26.50 -69.30 23.32
N ALA A 145 27.64 -69.25 24.00
CA ALA A 145 28.17 -68.03 24.63
C ALA A 145 28.47 -66.95 23.58
N ARG A 146 29.13 -67.28 22.46
CA ARG A 146 29.36 -66.34 21.35
C ARG A 146 28.08 -65.81 20.72
N LYS A 147 27.08 -66.67 20.48
CA LYS A 147 25.77 -66.24 19.95
C LYS A 147 25.01 -65.35 20.94
N ALA A 148 25.12 -65.61 22.24
CA ALA A 148 24.53 -64.77 23.27
C ALA A 148 25.21 -63.39 23.33
N GLU A 149 26.54 -63.34 23.23
CA GLU A 149 27.32 -62.10 23.19
C GLU A 149 27.00 -61.27 21.93
N GLU A 150 26.94 -61.90 20.76
CA GLU A 150 26.56 -61.24 19.50
C GLU A 150 25.14 -60.65 19.57
N LYS A 151 24.17 -61.38 20.15
CA LYS A 151 22.81 -60.86 20.37
C LYS A 151 22.81 -59.65 21.30
N ARG A 152 23.62 -59.66 22.37
CA ARG A 152 23.74 -58.51 23.28
C ARG A 152 24.37 -57.30 22.59
N LEU A 153 25.39 -57.49 21.76
CA LEU A 153 26.01 -56.41 20.99
C LEU A 153 25.02 -55.81 19.99
N LYS A 154 24.28 -56.64 19.25
CA LYS A 154 23.22 -56.18 18.33
C LYS A 154 22.10 -55.43 19.05
N GLU A 155 21.71 -55.88 20.24
CA GLU A 155 20.73 -55.18 21.07
C GLU A 155 21.26 -53.81 21.53
N ILE A 156 22.52 -53.74 22.00
CA ILE A 156 23.16 -52.47 22.38
C ILE A 156 23.27 -51.53 21.18
N GLU A 157 23.64 -52.03 20.01
CA GLU A 157 23.72 -51.23 18.78
C GLU A 157 22.35 -50.70 18.37
N ARG A 158 21.30 -51.54 18.42
CA ARG A 158 19.92 -51.12 18.18
C ARG A 158 19.49 -50.04 19.18
N GLN A 159 19.76 -50.23 20.46
CA GLN A 159 19.45 -49.23 21.50
C GLN A 159 20.21 -47.92 21.30
N ARG A 160 21.49 -47.97 20.89
CA ARG A 160 22.28 -46.78 20.56
C ARG A 160 21.71 -46.05 19.35
N ARG A 161 21.31 -46.78 18.31
CA ARG A 161 20.70 -46.21 17.11
C ARG A 161 19.35 -45.57 17.42
N GLU A 162 18.48 -46.26 18.15
CA GLU A 162 17.18 -45.72 18.59
C GLU A 162 17.35 -44.51 19.50
N ALA A 163 18.35 -44.52 20.39
CA ALA A 163 18.68 -43.37 21.23
C ALA A 163 19.20 -42.18 20.41
N ALA A 164 20.05 -42.42 19.40
CA ALA A 164 20.55 -41.39 18.50
C ALA A 164 19.43 -40.79 17.64
N GLU A 165 18.55 -41.62 17.07
CA GLU A 165 17.37 -41.19 16.30
C GLU A 165 16.43 -40.35 17.18
N ARG A 166 16.17 -40.77 18.43
CA ARG A 166 15.36 -39.99 19.38
C ARG A 166 16.03 -38.66 19.76
N ALA A 167 17.35 -38.64 19.93
CA ALA A 167 18.09 -37.42 20.24
C ALA A 167 18.07 -36.42 19.07
N GLU A 168 18.21 -36.91 17.84
CA GLU A 168 18.09 -36.07 16.63
C GLU A 168 16.67 -35.50 16.50
N GLN A 169 15.64 -36.32 16.75
CA GLN A 169 14.25 -35.86 16.75
C GLN A 169 13.99 -34.81 17.84
N ALA A 170 14.49 -35.02 19.04
CA ALA A 170 14.39 -34.04 20.13
C ALA A 170 15.11 -32.72 19.78
N ALA A 171 16.28 -32.79 19.13
CA ALA A 171 17.01 -31.62 18.67
C ALA A 171 16.24 -30.84 17.58
N LYS A 172 15.63 -31.54 16.61
CA LYS A 172 14.78 -30.92 15.57
C LYS A 172 13.52 -30.28 16.16
N ALA A 173 12.87 -30.98 17.09
CA ALA A 173 11.70 -30.47 17.81
C ALA A 173 12.07 -29.21 18.62
N ARG A 174 13.23 -29.21 19.27
CA ARG A 174 13.74 -28.05 20.00
C ARG A 174 14.05 -26.87 19.08
N ALA A 175 14.72 -27.10 17.96
CA ALA A 175 15.00 -26.05 16.98
C ALA A 175 13.70 -25.43 16.45
N SER A 176 12.71 -26.27 16.08
CA SER A 176 11.39 -25.78 15.66
C SER A 176 10.69 -25.00 16.78
N TRP A 177 10.85 -25.39 18.05
CA TRP A 177 10.27 -24.67 19.19
C TRP A 177 10.92 -23.29 19.40
N ASP A 178 12.26 -23.22 19.31
CA ASP A 178 13.00 -21.97 19.43
C ASP A 178 12.66 -20.99 18.29
N GLU A 179 12.47 -21.48 17.06
CA GLU A 179 12.09 -20.67 15.89
C GLU A 179 10.68 -20.08 15.97
N ARG A 180 9.78 -20.67 16.76
CA ARG A 180 8.35 -20.33 16.81
C ARG A 180 7.95 -19.49 18.03
N GLY A 181 8.92 -18.79 18.62
CA GLY A 181 8.67 -17.90 19.77
C GLY A 181 8.56 -18.64 21.09
N ARG A 182 9.04 -19.90 21.17
CA ARG A 182 9.11 -20.69 22.40
C ARG A 182 7.75 -20.91 23.09
N PRO A 183 6.71 -21.36 22.35
CA PRO A 183 5.37 -21.57 22.92
C PRO A 183 5.41 -22.55 24.10
N ARG A 184 4.57 -22.35 25.11
CA ARG A 184 4.56 -23.24 26.30
C ARG A 184 4.30 -24.70 25.91
N GLN A 185 3.35 -24.92 25.00
CA GLN A 185 3.00 -26.23 24.45
C GLN A 185 3.02 -26.15 22.92
N MET A 186 3.65 -27.12 22.27
CA MET A 186 3.71 -27.20 20.82
C MET A 186 3.52 -28.63 20.33
N VAL A 187 2.75 -28.78 19.27
CA VAL A 187 2.62 -30.03 18.53
C VAL A 187 3.16 -29.87 17.11
N THR A 188 4.03 -30.78 16.69
CA THR A 188 4.46 -30.89 15.29
C THR A 188 3.80 -32.09 14.63
N ILE A 189 2.98 -31.82 13.62
CA ILE A 189 2.25 -32.84 12.87
C ILE A 189 3.10 -33.25 11.66
N ARG A 190 3.41 -34.54 11.57
CA ARG A 190 4.08 -35.18 10.45
C ARG A 190 3.14 -36.16 9.75
N THR A 191 3.55 -36.62 8.58
CA THR A 191 2.78 -37.56 7.75
C THR A 191 2.53 -38.90 8.45
N ASP A 192 3.45 -39.33 9.31
CA ASP A 192 3.48 -40.64 9.97
C ASP A 192 3.36 -40.57 11.51
N ARG A 193 3.48 -39.38 12.10
CA ARG A 193 3.46 -39.20 13.56
C ARG A 193 3.08 -37.79 13.99
N VAL A 194 2.81 -37.65 15.27
CA VAL A 194 2.62 -36.38 15.98
C VAL A 194 3.70 -36.28 17.06
N GLU A 195 4.44 -35.17 17.07
CA GLU A 195 5.50 -34.88 18.05
C GLU A 195 4.96 -33.90 19.08
N VAL A 196 4.91 -34.32 20.35
CA VAL A 196 4.38 -33.53 21.47
C VAL A 196 5.55 -32.87 22.21
N VAL A 197 5.59 -31.54 22.22
CA VAL A 197 6.70 -30.73 22.75
C VAL A 197 6.21 -29.82 23.87
N ASP A 198 6.68 -30.05 25.09
CA ASP A 198 6.32 -29.28 26.28
C ASP A 198 7.54 -28.48 26.76
N ASN A 199 7.41 -27.14 26.80
CA ASN A 199 8.50 -26.23 27.17
C ASN A 199 9.82 -26.51 26.40
N GLY A 200 9.67 -26.88 25.13
CA GLY A 200 10.76 -27.20 24.21
C GLY A 200 11.43 -28.57 24.44
N ARG A 201 10.83 -29.43 25.28
CA ARG A 201 11.23 -30.83 25.43
C ARG A 201 10.26 -31.73 24.68
N LEU A 202 10.78 -32.59 23.79
CA LEU A 202 10.00 -33.66 23.17
C LEU A 202 9.58 -34.66 24.26
N THR A 203 8.28 -34.76 24.54
CA THR A 203 7.73 -35.64 25.59
C THR A 203 7.23 -36.95 25.02
N THR A 204 6.49 -36.88 23.90
CA THR A 204 5.81 -38.04 23.31
C THR A 204 5.88 -38.02 21.78
N LEU A 205 5.95 -39.21 21.19
CA LEU A 205 5.80 -39.45 19.76
C LEU A 205 4.59 -40.36 19.57
N VAL A 206 3.54 -39.85 18.92
CA VAL A 206 2.30 -40.60 18.69
C VAL A 206 2.24 -41.00 17.22
N PRO A 207 2.33 -42.30 16.90
CA PRO A 207 2.19 -42.77 15.52
C PRO A 207 0.81 -42.41 14.97
N ARG A 208 0.74 -41.98 13.71
CA ARG A 208 -0.52 -41.76 13.00
C ARG A 208 -0.47 -42.33 11.59
N ARG A 209 -1.65 -42.56 11.01
CA ARG A 209 -1.76 -42.95 9.61
C ARG A 209 -1.59 -41.71 8.71
N PRO A 210 -0.95 -41.86 7.54
CA PRO A 210 -0.96 -40.84 6.50
C PRO A 210 -2.40 -40.51 6.07
N GLY A 211 -2.66 -39.24 5.73
CA GLY A 211 -3.96 -38.75 5.32
C GLY A 211 -4.35 -37.42 5.97
N SER A 212 -5.59 -36.98 5.75
CA SER A 212 -6.14 -35.82 6.45
C SER A 212 -6.22 -36.10 7.95
N LEU A 213 -5.93 -35.09 8.77
CA LEU A 213 -6.16 -35.10 10.21
C LEU A 213 -7.09 -33.96 10.55
N ASP A 214 -8.18 -34.26 11.24
CA ASP A 214 -9.10 -33.28 11.79
C ASP A 214 -8.72 -32.90 13.23
N LEU A 215 -9.34 -31.84 13.75
CA LEU A 215 -9.10 -31.37 15.12
C LEU A 215 -9.44 -32.44 16.18
N GLN A 216 -10.53 -33.20 15.98
CA GLN A 216 -10.92 -34.32 16.88
C GLN A 216 -9.93 -35.49 16.84
N GLY A 217 -9.33 -35.74 15.68
CA GLY A 217 -8.28 -36.74 15.53
C GLY A 217 -6.99 -36.32 16.21
N LEU A 218 -6.66 -35.03 16.14
CA LEU A 218 -5.50 -34.47 16.85
C LEU A 218 -5.71 -34.51 18.38
N ASP A 219 -6.89 -34.11 18.87
CA ASP A 219 -7.27 -34.16 20.29
C ASP A 219 -7.01 -35.54 20.92
N ARG A 220 -7.45 -36.61 20.25
CA ARG A 220 -7.22 -38.00 20.69
C ARG A 220 -5.75 -38.43 20.77
N MET A 221 -4.84 -37.67 20.17
CA MET A 221 -3.40 -37.93 20.17
C MET A 221 -2.63 -37.07 21.18
N LEU A 222 -3.29 -36.11 21.83
CA LEU A 222 -2.65 -35.14 22.71
C LEU A 222 -3.02 -35.36 24.19
N PRO A 223 -2.27 -34.76 25.13
CA PRO A 223 -2.71 -34.63 26.52
C PRO A 223 -4.07 -33.93 26.63
N ALA A 224 -4.89 -34.34 27.60
CA ALA A 224 -6.31 -33.99 27.70
C ALA A 224 -6.62 -32.48 27.91
N ASP A 225 -5.61 -31.66 28.18
CA ASP A 225 -5.70 -30.22 28.40
C ASP A 225 -5.13 -29.38 27.24
N TRP A 226 -4.54 -30.00 26.22
CA TRP A 226 -3.95 -29.26 25.09
C TRP A 226 -5.00 -28.88 24.05
N ILE A 227 -5.94 -29.79 23.82
CA ILE A 227 -7.16 -29.54 23.08
C ILE A 227 -8.30 -30.04 23.97
N THR A 228 -9.38 -29.28 24.01
CA THR A 228 -10.59 -29.69 24.73
C THR A 228 -11.77 -29.39 23.82
N ILE A 229 -12.52 -30.43 23.46
CA ILE A 229 -13.70 -30.32 22.60
C ILE A 229 -14.93 -30.62 23.46
N ASP A 230 -15.79 -29.61 23.61
CA ASP A 230 -17.05 -29.69 24.33
C ASP A 230 -18.20 -29.25 23.40
N GLY A 231 -18.93 -30.24 22.90
CA GLY A 231 -19.98 -30.04 21.91
C GLY A 231 -19.48 -29.29 20.67
N ASP A 232 -20.03 -28.11 20.45
CA ASP A 232 -19.75 -27.26 19.29
C ASP A 232 -18.54 -26.33 19.47
N THR A 233 -17.82 -26.45 20.58
CA THR A 233 -16.66 -25.61 20.91
C THR A 233 -15.41 -26.44 21.13
N ALA A 234 -14.31 -26.08 20.45
CA ALA A 234 -12.97 -26.56 20.78
C ALA A 234 -12.13 -25.43 21.38
N THR A 235 -11.32 -25.73 22.39
CA THR A 235 -10.30 -24.85 22.93
C THR A 235 -8.93 -25.45 22.66
N VAL A 236 -8.01 -24.67 22.07
CA VAL A 236 -6.67 -25.08 21.67
C VAL A 236 -5.64 -24.29 22.47
N ASN A 237 -4.94 -24.97 23.37
CA ASN A 237 -3.96 -24.42 24.30
C ASN A 237 -2.51 -24.61 23.82
N THR A 238 -2.32 -25.12 22.59
CA THR A 238 -1.03 -25.47 22.03
C THR A 238 -0.81 -24.85 20.66
N ALA A 239 0.44 -24.48 20.37
CA ALA A 239 0.84 -24.11 19.01
C ALA A 239 0.90 -25.35 18.10
N ILE A 240 0.36 -25.25 16.89
CA ILE A 240 0.29 -26.35 15.93
C ILE A 240 1.23 -26.06 14.76
N VAL A 241 2.13 -27.00 14.44
CA VAL A 241 3.07 -26.89 13.33
C VAL A 241 2.86 -28.03 12.35
N LEU A 242 2.58 -27.72 11.09
CA LEU A 242 2.44 -28.71 10.02
C LEU A 242 3.76 -28.84 9.24
N THR A 243 4.01 -30.04 8.71
CA THR A 243 5.21 -30.37 7.93
C THR A 243 4.82 -30.82 6.52
N PRO A 244 5.76 -30.96 5.56
CA PRO A 244 5.40 -31.25 4.17
C PRO A 244 4.55 -32.52 4.04
N GLY A 245 3.50 -32.44 3.21
CA GLY A 245 2.58 -33.55 2.95
C GLY A 245 1.48 -33.74 3.98
N VAL A 246 1.45 -32.94 5.06
CA VAL A 246 0.35 -32.96 6.04
C VAL A 246 -0.83 -32.12 5.54
N ASN A 247 -2.01 -32.70 5.62
CA ASN A 247 -3.29 -32.00 5.48
C ASN A 247 -3.97 -31.99 6.85
N PHE A 248 -4.18 -30.80 7.40
CA PHE A 248 -4.87 -30.59 8.66
C PHE A 248 -6.17 -29.81 8.42
N GLU A 249 -7.27 -30.29 8.98
CA GLU A 249 -8.61 -29.75 8.76
C GLU A 249 -9.27 -29.33 10.09
N ILE A 250 -9.77 -28.10 10.11
CA ILE A 250 -10.69 -27.61 11.13
C ILE A 250 -12.01 -27.36 10.42
N ALA A 251 -12.87 -28.37 10.49
CA ALA A 251 -14.21 -28.37 9.93
C ALA A 251 -15.15 -28.98 10.97
N ASP A 252 -16.45 -28.72 10.80
CA ASP A 252 -17.53 -29.33 11.60
C ASP A 252 -17.47 -29.04 13.11
N ILE A 253 -16.70 -28.02 13.51
CA ILE A 253 -16.68 -27.46 14.87
C ILE A 253 -17.00 -25.97 14.73
N PRO A 254 -18.22 -25.54 15.10
CA PRO A 254 -18.66 -24.15 14.90
C PRO A 254 -17.75 -23.10 15.54
N THR A 255 -17.19 -23.37 16.71
CA THR A 255 -16.32 -22.42 17.44
C THR A 255 -14.99 -23.07 17.84
N VAL A 256 -13.89 -22.45 17.47
CA VAL A 256 -12.53 -22.84 17.87
C VAL A 256 -11.84 -21.67 18.56
N LYS A 257 -11.57 -21.83 19.85
CA LYS A 257 -10.88 -20.85 20.68
C LYS A 257 -9.39 -21.16 20.70
N LEU A 258 -8.56 -20.27 20.17
CA LEU A 258 -7.12 -20.35 20.28
C LEU A 258 -6.70 -19.50 21.48
N THR A 259 -5.98 -20.10 22.44
CA THR A 259 -5.55 -19.31 23.60
C THR A 259 -4.40 -18.38 23.29
N GLY A 260 -4.36 -17.28 24.02
CA GLY A 260 -3.26 -16.33 24.08
C GLY A 260 -3.06 -15.79 25.48
N GLY A 261 -2.22 -14.77 25.60
CA GLY A 261 -1.91 -14.17 26.90
C GLY A 261 -0.96 -12.97 26.82
N PRO A 262 -0.46 -12.52 27.97
CA PRO A 262 0.41 -11.35 28.07
C PRO A 262 1.85 -11.60 27.61
N GLU A 263 2.24 -12.84 27.27
CA GLU A 263 3.58 -13.16 26.79
C GLU A 263 3.53 -13.89 25.44
N VAL A 264 4.52 -13.69 24.58
CA VAL A 264 4.62 -14.39 23.27
C VAL A 264 4.46 -15.92 23.40
N PRO A 265 5.04 -16.61 24.40
CA PRO A 265 4.85 -18.05 24.60
C PRO A 265 3.41 -18.50 24.90
N ASP A 266 2.49 -17.59 25.21
CA ASP A 266 1.09 -17.90 25.47
C ASP A 266 0.28 -18.11 24.19
N ALA A 267 0.79 -17.70 23.02
CA ALA A 267 0.08 -17.78 21.76
C ALA A 267 -0.04 -19.21 21.22
N SER A 268 -1.27 -19.69 21.08
CA SER A 268 -1.62 -20.93 20.36
C SER A 268 -1.70 -20.70 18.86
N ALA A 269 -0.58 -20.31 18.24
CA ALA A 269 -0.51 -20.05 16.80
C ALA A 269 -0.53 -21.35 15.96
N ILE A 270 -1.04 -21.26 14.72
CA ILE A 270 -1.04 -22.37 13.76
C ILE A 270 -0.11 -22.03 12.60
N TYR A 271 0.98 -22.79 12.49
CA TYR A 271 1.95 -22.69 11.42
C TYR A 271 1.76 -23.84 10.44
N THR A 272 1.50 -23.54 9.18
CA THR A 272 1.44 -24.59 8.15
C THR A 272 2.81 -25.15 7.82
N GLY A 273 3.91 -24.44 8.08
CA GLY A 273 5.22 -24.84 7.56
C GLY A 273 5.15 -24.98 6.04
N SER A 274 5.24 -26.22 5.55
CA SER A 274 5.01 -26.57 4.15
C SER A 274 3.88 -27.60 3.94
N GLY A 275 3.01 -27.72 4.95
CA GLY A 275 1.77 -28.49 4.90
C GLY A 275 0.58 -27.62 4.51
N ARG A 276 -0.63 -28.19 4.62
CA ARG A 276 -1.89 -27.56 4.26
C ARG A 276 -2.84 -27.48 5.45
N LEU A 277 -3.37 -26.29 5.70
CA LEU A 277 -4.46 -26.03 6.63
C LEU A 277 -5.76 -25.76 5.85
N THR A 278 -6.83 -26.45 6.21
CA THR A 278 -8.17 -26.20 5.67
C THR A 278 -9.11 -25.82 6.80
N LEU A 279 -9.80 -24.68 6.67
CA LEU A 279 -10.79 -24.15 7.60
C LEU A 279 -12.14 -24.05 6.88
N LYS A 280 -13.21 -24.60 7.45
CA LYS A 280 -14.55 -24.55 6.86
C LYS A 280 -15.64 -24.36 7.90
N ASN A 281 -16.59 -23.48 7.63
CA ASN A 281 -17.82 -23.32 8.42
C ASN A 281 -17.55 -23.16 9.94
N THR A 282 -16.54 -22.35 10.30
CA THR A 282 -16.05 -22.26 11.68
C THR A 282 -15.67 -20.83 12.06
N THR A 283 -15.80 -20.51 13.34
CA THR A 283 -15.30 -19.27 13.94
C THR A 283 -14.06 -19.57 14.75
N LEU A 284 -12.92 -19.02 14.36
CA LEU A 284 -11.68 -19.04 15.14
C LEU A 284 -11.59 -17.74 15.95
N SER A 285 -11.37 -17.83 17.26
CA SER A 285 -11.22 -16.64 18.11
C SER A 285 -10.02 -16.72 19.04
N GLY A 286 -9.29 -15.61 19.16
CA GLY A 286 -8.24 -15.42 20.15
C GLY A 286 -8.81 -15.11 21.54
N VAL A 287 -8.57 -15.98 22.51
CA VAL A 287 -9.06 -15.82 23.89
C VAL A 287 -7.95 -15.97 24.91
N ASP A 288 -8.11 -15.42 26.11
CA ASP A 288 -7.28 -15.77 27.25
C ASP A 288 -7.64 -17.17 27.78
N ARG A 289 -6.90 -17.66 28.78
CA ARG A 289 -7.17 -18.95 29.42
C ARG A 289 -8.51 -19.03 30.16
N GLY A 290 -9.12 -17.89 30.49
CA GLY A 290 -10.47 -17.80 31.05
C GLY A 290 -11.56 -17.83 29.97
N GLY A 291 -11.18 -17.93 28.69
CA GLY A 291 -12.09 -17.87 27.55
C GLY A 291 -12.62 -16.46 27.28
N GLN A 292 -12.06 -15.44 27.92
CA GLN A 292 -12.37 -14.04 27.64
C GLN A 292 -11.57 -13.57 26.43
N GLN A 293 -12.07 -12.54 25.79
CA GLN A 293 -11.49 -12.03 24.57
C GLN A 293 -10.17 -11.28 24.84
N LEU A 294 -9.15 -11.49 24.00
CA LEU A 294 -7.83 -10.88 24.22
C LEU A 294 -7.84 -9.36 24.00
N PRO A 295 -7.14 -8.57 24.83
CA PRO A 295 -6.84 -7.17 24.54
C PRO A 295 -6.09 -7.01 23.22
N MET A 296 -6.26 -5.85 22.54
CA MET A 296 -5.59 -5.60 21.24
C MET A 296 -4.07 -5.49 21.38
N ASP A 297 -3.60 -5.02 22.53
CA ASP A 297 -2.19 -4.83 22.88
C ASP A 297 -1.54 -6.08 23.50
N ALA A 298 -2.25 -7.21 23.57
CA ALA A 298 -1.67 -8.45 24.05
C ALA A 298 -0.62 -8.98 23.07
N VAL A 299 0.61 -9.17 23.55
CA VAL A 299 1.74 -9.65 22.72
C VAL A 299 1.66 -11.16 22.40
N GLY A 300 0.92 -11.92 23.20
CA GLY A 300 0.74 -13.37 23.06
C GLY A 300 -0.53 -13.76 22.32
N ARG A 301 -1.01 -12.94 21.37
CA ARG A 301 -2.21 -13.24 20.59
C ARG A 301 -1.92 -14.34 19.55
N PRO A 302 -2.86 -15.27 19.32
CA PRO A 302 -2.70 -16.31 18.32
C PRO A 302 -2.83 -15.74 16.90
N PHE A 303 -2.27 -16.46 15.93
CA PHE A 303 -2.32 -16.12 14.50
C PHE A 303 -2.20 -17.39 13.63
N LEU A 304 -2.47 -17.25 12.33
CA LEU A 304 -2.30 -18.29 11.32
C LEU A 304 -1.17 -17.90 10.35
N GLU A 305 -0.22 -18.80 10.10
CA GLU A 305 0.92 -18.53 9.23
C GLU A 305 1.08 -19.59 8.13
N ALA A 306 1.01 -19.15 6.87
CA ALA A 306 1.43 -19.91 5.71
C ALA A 306 2.92 -19.66 5.44
N ALA A 307 3.80 -20.57 5.86
CA ALA A 307 5.24 -20.45 5.60
C ALA A 307 5.60 -20.97 4.19
N GLY A 308 6.88 -20.94 3.81
CA GLY A 308 7.31 -21.30 2.46
C GLY A 308 6.91 -22.72 2.05
N GLY A 309 6.16 -22.84 0.96
CA GLY A 309 5.55 -24.09 0.48
C GLY A 309 4.28 -24.51 1.23
N GLY A 310 3.84 -23.73 2.21
CA GLY A 310 2.62 -23.96 2.98
C GLY A 310 1.38 -23.37 2.32
N GLU A 311 0.22 -23.87 2.73
CA GLU A 311 -1.07 -23.50 2.14
C GLU A 311 -2.16 -23.34 3.21
N ILE A 312 -2.90 -22.22 3.18
CA ILE A 312 -4.09 -22.00 4.02
C ILE A 312 -5.30 -21.81 3.11
N ASN A 313 -6.32 -22.65 3.28
CA ASN A 313 -7.62 -22.48 2.62
C ASN A 313 -8.72 -22.29 3.66
N ALA A 314 -9.37 -21.12 3.65
CA ALA A 314 -10.51 -20.81 4.51
C ALA A 314 -11.76 -20.55 3.65
N THR A 315 -12.89 -21.14 4.04
CA THR A 315 -14.17 -20.96 3.36
C THR A 315 -15.31 -20.86 4.37
N ASP A 316 -16.08 -19.78 4.32
CA ASP A 316 -17.17 -19.51 5.28
C ASP A 316 -16.65 -19.51 6.72
N VAL A 317 -15.60 -18.72 6.96
CA VAL A 317 -14.86 -18.68 8.23
C VAL A 317 -14.87 -17.27 8.81
N THR A 318 -15.01 -17.17 10.12
CA THR A 318 -14.78 -15.93 10.86
C THR A 318 -13.53 -16.10 11.71
N ILE A 319 -12.58 -15.16 11.66
CA ILE A 319 -11.38 -15.13 12.50
C ILE A 319 -11.39 -13.83 13.29
N THR A 320 -11.42 -13.92 14.61
CA THR A 320 -11.47 -12.76 15.50
C THR A 320 -10.35 -12.73 16.52
N ASP A 321 -9.98 -11.53 16.92
CA ASP A 321 -9.13 -11.28 18.08
C ASP A 321 -7.70 -11.83 17.98
N MET A 322 -7.17 -11.91 16.76
CA MET A 322 -5.89 -12.53 16.41
C MET A 322 -4.88 -11.52 15.82
N GLY A 323 -3.65 -12.00 15.59
CA GLY A 323 -2.51 -11.19 15.15
C GLY A 323 -1.74 -10.61 16.33
N VAL A 324 -0.48 -10.23 16.11
CA VAL A 324 0.39 -9.68 17.17
C VAL A 324 0.64 -8.20 16.88
N PRO A 325 0.47 -7.29 17.85
CA PRO A 325 0.79 -5.87 17.68
C PRO A 325 2.28 -5.61 17.40
N GLU A 326 2.59 -4.47 16.79
CA GLU A 326 3.97 -4.00 16.67
C GLU A 326 4.52 -3.60 18.05
N HIS A 327 5.69 -4.14 18.44
CA HIS A 327 6.34 -3.79 19.70
C HIS A 327 7.85 -3.63 19.56
N GLY A 328 8.33 -2.40 19.79
CA GLY A 328 9.75 -2.08 19.75
C GLY A 328 10.34 -2.26 18.34
N GLN A 329 11.16 -3.29 18.15
CA GLN A 329 11.74 -3.66 16.85
C GLN A 329 11.03 -4.84 16.18
N ALA A 330 10.09 -5.48 16.87
CA ALA A 330 9.32 -6.59 16.31
C ALA A 330 8.17 -6.02 15.47
N THR A 331 8.07 -6.48 14.22
CA THR A 331 6.97 -6.14 13.32
C THR A 331 5.68 -6.79 13.81
N ALA A 332 4.55 -6.13 13.56
CA ALA A 332 3.24 -6.75 13.78
C ALA A 332 3.11 -8.05 12.98
N GLU A 333 2.42 -9.04 13.55
CA GLU A 333 2.00 -10.25 12.84
C GLU A 333 0.51 -10.12 12.49
N PRO A 334 0.10 -10.43 11.24
CA PRO A 334 -1.32 -10.43 10.87
C PRO A 334 -2.06 -11.59 11.53
N ALA A 335 -3.40 -11.51 11.61
CA ALA A 335 -4.20 -12.67 11.99
C ALA A 335 -4.03 -13.83 11.01
N VAL A 336 -3.88 -13.52 9.72
CA VAL A 336 -3.54 -14.47 8.66
C VAL A 336 -2.37 -13.96 7.83
N GLY A 337 -1.23 -14.64 7.89
CA GLY A 337 -0.03 -14.30 7.13
C GLY A 337 0.26 -15.32 6.03
N PHE A 338 0.46 -14.86 4.80
CA PHE A 338 1.02 -15.65 3.70
C PHE A 338 2.45 -15.18 3.43
N ASN A 339 3.44 -15.98 3.86
CA ASN A 339 4.86 -15.67 3.78
C ASN A 339 5.48 -16.11 2.43
N PRO A 340 6.76 -15.76 2.15
CA PRO A 340 7.35 -15.99 0.85
C PRO A 340 7.27 -17.45 0.37
N GLY A 341 6.72 -17.65 -0.83
CA GLY A 341 6.55 -18.99 -1.43
C GLY A 341 5.38 -19.81 -0.88
N SER A 342 4.51 -19.23 -0.07
CA SER A 342 3.23 -19.84 0.33
C SER A 342 2.11 -19.55 -0.69
N THR A 343 0.97 -20.21 -0.52
CA THR A 343 -0.24 -20.02 -1.33
C THR A 343 -1.51 -20.28 -0.51
N GLY A 344 -2.70 -20.16 -1.12
CA GLY A 344 -3.96 -20.47 -0.46
C GLY A 344 -5.16 -19.63 -0.92
N SER A 345 -6.24 -19.71 -0.16
CA SER A 345 -7.47 -18.96 -0.44
C SER A 345 -8.21 -18.52 0.82
N LEU A 346 -8.73 -17.30 0.84
CA LEU A 346 -9.72 -16.81 1.80
C LEU A 346 -11.01 -16.50 1.04
N VAL A 347 -12.01 -17.38 1.17
CA VAL A 347 -13.29 -17.28 0.45
C VAL A 347 -14.41 -17.06 1.46
N ARG A 348 -15.24 -16.03 1.27
CA ARG A 348 -16.33 -15.65 2.20
C ARG A 348 -15.85 -15.68 3.65
N THR A 349 -14.71 -15.03 3.89
CA THR A 349 -14.02 -15.03 5.18
C THR A 349 -14.18 -13.66 5.82
N THR A 350 -14.44 -13.62 7.12
CA THR A 350 -14.49 -12.38 7.91
C THR A 350 -13.33 -12.36 8.90
N LEU A 351 -12.54 -11.29 8.89
CA LEU A 351 -11.48 -11.03 9.84
C LEU A 351 -11.89 -9.83 10.69
N GLN A 352 -12.13 -10.02 11.99
CA GLN A 352 -12.62 -8.95 12.87
C GLN A 352 -11.70 -8.71 14.07
N ARG A 353 -11.42 -7.45 14.39
CA ARG A 353 -10.69 -7.06 15.63
C ARG A 353 -9.31 -7.69 15.77
N ASN A 354 -8.62 -7.75 14.64
CA ASN A 354 -7.25 -8.25 14.56
C ASN A 354 -6.23 -7.11 14.62
N ASN A 355 -4.95 -7.35 14.88
CA ASN A 355 -3.96 -6.27 14.75
C ASN A 355 -3.83 -5.83 13.28
N VAL A 356 -3.42 -6.75 12.41
CA VAL A 356 -3.58 -6.63 10.95
C VAL A 356 -4.48 -7.77 10.51
N GLY A 357 -5.41 -7.53 9.60
CA GLY A 357 -6.33 -8.59 9.13
C GLY A 357 -5.58 -9.70 8.40
N VAL A 358 -5.11 -9.40 7.19
CA VAL A 358 -4.34 -10.34 6.37
C VAL A 358 -3.12 -9.66 5.77
N GLU A 359 -1.98 -10.37 5.75
CA GLU A 359 -0.81 -9.98 4.94
C GLU A 359 -0.50 -11.06 3.91
N VAL A 360 -0.32 -10.64 2.66
CA VAL A 360 0.18 -11.46 1.57
C VAL A 360 1.57 -10.95 1.19
N SER A 361 2.61 -11.59 1.74
CA SER A 361 3.99 -11.15 1.69
C SER A 361 4.84 -12.08 0.82
N LYS A 362 5.08 -11.69 -0.44
CA LYS A 362 5.81 -12.49 -1.45
C LYS A 362 5.25 -13.91 -1.66
N ALA A 363 3.98 -14.11 -1.33
CA ALA A 363 3.24 -15.33 -1.62
C ALA A 363 2.82 -15.39 -3.09
N GLN A 364 2.38 -16.56 -3.54
CA GLN A 364 2.04 -16.81 -4.94
C GLN A 364 0.63 -17.35 -5.08
N GLY A 365 -0.15 -16.74 -5.98
CA GLY A 365 -1.45 -17.26 -6.41
C GLY A 365 -2.52 -17.29 -5.32
N VAL A 366 -2.43 -16.42 -4.32
CA VAL A 366 -3.42 -16.36 -3.23
C VAL A 366 -4.77 -15.85 -3.78
N GLN A 367 -5.88 -16.50 -3.41
CA GLN A 367 -7.21 -16.05 -3.77
C GLN A 367 -7.89 -15.36 -2.57
N LEU A 368 -8.34 -14.12 -2.77
CA LEU A 368 -9.15 -13.37 -1.81
C LEU A 368 -10.51 -13.09 -2.47
N ASP A 369 -11.57 -13.73 -2.00
CA ASP A 369 -12.91 -13.59 -2.59
C ASP A 369 -13.99 -13.49 -1.53
N GLY A 370 -14.70 -12.37 -1.46
CA GLY A 370 -15.69 -12.12 -0.42
C GLY A 370 -15.05 -12.00 0.97
N LEU A 371 -13.79 -11.54 1.03
CA LEU A 371 -13.08 -11.26 2.27
C LEU A 371 -13.58 -9.94 2.85
N THR A 372 -14.01 -9.96 4.11
CA THR A 372 -14.32 -8.75 4.90
C THR A 372 -13.32 -8.62 6.02
N VAL A 373 -12.62 -7.49 6.11
CA VAL A 373 -11.74 -7.16 7.24
C VAL A 373 -12.30 -5.95 7.96
N THR A 374 -12.55 -6.08 9.27
CA THR A 374 -13.16 -4.99 10.03
C THR A 374 -12.60 -4.82 11.43
N GLU A 375 -12.55 -3.57 11.87
CA GLU A 375 -12.14 -3.17 13.23
C GLU A 375 -10.72 -3.65 13.58
N SER A 376 -9.86 -3.86 12.56
CA SER A 376 -8.44 -4.11 12.81
C SER A 376 -7.79 -2.88 13.44
N GLU A 377 -6.80 -3.06 14.32
CA GLU A 377 -6.07 -1.93 14.91
C GLU A 377 -5.18 -1.22 13.89
N GLY A 378 -4.54 -1.98 13.01
CA GLY A 378 -3.71 -1.50 11.91
C GLY A 378 -4.41 -1.59 10.57
N ASP A 379 -3.65 -1.96 9.53
CA ASP A 379 -4.18 -2.13 8.19
C ASP A 379 -5.12 -3.35 8.10
N GLY A 380 -6.15 -3.25 7.25
CA GLY A 380 -7.05 -4.36 6.99
C GLY A 380 -6.38 -5.44 6.13
N ILE A 381 -6.06 -5.09 4.88
CA ILE A 381 -5.47 -6.00 3.89
C ILE A 381 -4.11 -5.46 3.46
N VAL A 382 -3.06 -6.26 3.58
CA VAL A 382 -1.69 -5.89 3.19
C VAL A 382 -1.21 -6.80 2.05
N LEU A 383 -0.83 -6.19 0.93
CA LEU A 383 -0.24 -6.85 -0.23
C LEU A 383 1.19 -6.36 -0.40
N ASN A 384 2.17 -7.23 -0.14
CA ASN A 384 3.58 -6.86 -0.05
C ASN A 384 4.44 -7.78 -0.94
N GLY A 385 4.66 -7.37 -2.19
CA GLY A 385 5.45 -8.13 -3.17
C GLY A 385 4.85 -9.48 -3.59
N ASP A 386 3.57 -9.70 -3.36
CA ASP A 386 2.85 -10.91 -3.76
C ASP A 386 2.64 -11.01 -5.27
N ARG A 387 2.52 -12.23 -5.79
CA ARG A 387 2.44 -12.50 -7.23
C ARG A 387 1.22 -13.31 -7.59
N GLY A 388 0.47 -12.84 -8.59
CA GLY A 388 -0.69 -13.57 -9.10
C GLY A 388 -1.87 -13.68 -8.14
N THR A 389 -1.90 -12.87 -7.07
CA THR A 389 -3.04 -12.81 -6.16
C THR A 389 -4.29 -12.37 -6.90
N ARG A 390 -5.39 -13.07 -6.67
CA ARG A 390 -6.70 -12.79 -7.27
C ARG A 390 -7.61 -12.18 -6.21
N MET A 391 -8.33 -11.13 -6.59
CA MET A 391 -9.15 -10.34 -5.66
C MET A 391 -10.54 -10.14 -6.24
N ALA A 392 -11.56 -10.43 -5.43
CA ALA A 392 -12.95 -10.14 -5.74
C ALA A 392 -13.73 -9.85 -4.46
N ASN A 393 -14.67 -8.90 -4.54
CA ASN A 393 -15.65 -8.65 -3.48
C ASN A 393 -15.03 -8.40 -2.09
N LEU A 394 -13.94 -7.62 -2.04
CA LEU A 394 -13.23 -7.31 -0.81
C LEU A 394 -13.89 -6.14 -0.08
N ARG A 395 -13.96 -6.23 1.25
CA ARG A 395 -14.41 -5.14 2.12
C ARG A 395 -13.39 -4.88 3.22
N ALA A 396 -13.05 -3.61 3.46
CA ALA A 396 -12.19 -3.20 4.55
C ALA A 396 -12.80 -2.01 5.30
N GLU A 397 -13.25 -2.25 6.54
CA GLU A 397 -14.16 -1.33 7.23
C GLU A 397 -13.68 -1.00 8.65
N LYS A 398 -13.66 0.27 9.04
CA LYS A 398 -13.38 0.72 10.41
C LYS A 398 -12.02 0.27 10.95
N ASN A 399 -11.03 0.07 10.09
CA ASN A 399 -9.69 -0.29 10.53
C ASN A 399 -8.93 0.94 11.04
N GLY A 400 -8.07 0.77 12.02
CA GLY A 400 -7.25 1.83 12.63
C GLY A 400 -6.09 2.29 11.75
N GLY A 401 -5.76 1.53 10.70
CA GLY A 401 -4.86 1.91 9.61
C GLY A 401 -5.61 2.20 8.31
N ASN A 402 -5.06 1.70 7.21
CA ASN A 402 -5.66 1.76 5.88
C ASN A 402 -6.63 0.59 5.66
N GLY A 403 -7.59 0.75 4.74
CA GLY A 403 -8.41 -0.38 4.31
C GLY A 403 -7.56 -1.44 3.61
N MET A 404 -6.79 -1.02 2.60
CA MET A 404 -5.79 -1.84 1.91
C MET A 404 -4.47 -1.08 1.72
N PHE A 405 -3.35 -1.76 2.00
CA PHE A 405 -2.01 -1.32 1.67
C PHE A 405 -1.39 -2.22 0.60
N VAL A 406 -0.83 -1.61 -0.45
CA VAL A 406 -0.12 -2.28 -1.53
C VAL A 406 1.29 -1.71 -1.66
N GLY A 407 2.29 -2.59 -1.58
CA GLY A 407 3.69 -2.21 -1.79
C GLY A 407 4.62 -3.40 -1.99
N GLY A 408 5.91 -3.18 -1.71
CA GLY A 408 6.96 -4.18 -1.91
C GLY A 408 7.40 -4.32 -3.37
N ASP A 409 7.88 -5.50 -3.74
CA ASP A 409 8.33 -5.78 -5.11
C ASP A 409 7.17 -5.62 -6.11
N ASN A 410 7.46 -5.15 -7.33
CA ASN A 410 6.44 -4.99 -8.37
C ASN A 410 5.79 -6.33 -8.74
N SER A 411 4.50 -6.27 -9.07
CA SER A 411 3.69 -7.42 -9.43
C SER A 411 2.62 -7.03 -10.45
N ASP A 412 2.41 -7.87 -11.46
CA ASP A 412 1.52 -7.62 -12.59
C ASP A 412 0.02 -7.87 -12.29
N ARG A 413 -0.31 -8.18 -11.03
CA ARG A 413 -1.71 -8.40 -10.61
C ARG A 413 -2.50 -7.08 -10.67
N PRO A 414 -3.74 -7.09 -11.18
CA PRO A 414 -4.64 -5.95 -11.00
C PRO A 414 -5.09 -5.84 -9.55
N ILE A 415 -5.31 -4.61 -9.07
CA ILE A 415 -5.98 -4.32 -7.80
C ILE A 415 -7.44 -3.98 -8.10
N SER A 416 -8.38 -4.80 -7.64
CA SER A 416 -9.78 -4.65 -8.03
C SER A 416 -10.79 -5.14 -6.99
N GLY A 417 -12.02 -4.62 -7.08
CA GLY A 417 -13.17 -5.14 -6.34
C GLY A 417 -13.11 -4.88 -4.84
N LEU A 418 -12.54 -3.74 -4.43
CA LEU A 418 -12.43 -3.31 -3.04
C LEU A 418 -13.49 -2.25 -2.73
N THR A 419 -14.17 -2.43 -1.60
CA THR A 419 -14.96 -1.38 -0.95
C THR A 419 -14.36 -1.07 0.41
N THR A 420 -14.18 0.22 0.71
CA THR A 420 -13.68 0.67 2.01
C THR A 420 -14.64 1.64 2.68
N LEU A 421 -14.72 1.56 4.00
CA LEU A 421 -15.64 2.37 4.79
C LEU A 421 -15.03 2.74 6.15
N ASN A 422 -14.98 4.04 6.47
CA ASN A 422 -14.63 4.55 7.81
C ASN A 422 -13.26 4.08 8.36
N ASN A 423 -12.25 3.82 7.51
CA ASN A 423 -10.91 3.54 7.99
C ASN A 423 -10.24 4.83 8.50
N LYS A 424 -9.35 4.71 9.49
CA LYS A 424 -8.67 5.87 10.11
C LYS A 424 -7.66 6.56 9.19
N LEU A 425 -7.13 5.84 8.21
CA LEU A 425 -6.22 6.41 7.22
C LEU A 425 -6.89 6.43 5.84
N TYR A 426 -6.25 5.84 4.83
CA TYR A 426 -6.79 5.81 3.48
C TYR A 426 -7.58 4.54 3.23
N GLY A 427 -8.56 4.59 2.33
CA GLY A 427 -9.20 3.39 1.80
C GLY A 427 -8.18 2.48 1.12
N LEU A 428 -7.41 3.03 0.18
CA LEU A 428 -6.35 2.32 -0.55
C LEU A 428 -5.06 3.13 -0.58
N VAL A 429 -3.94 2.48 -0.24
CA VAL A 429 -2.59 3.00 -0.43
C VAL A 429 -1.83 2.13 -1.41
N VAL A 430 -1.22 2.74 -2.42
CA VAL A 430 -0.29 2.08 -3.34
C VAL A 430 1.04 2.80 -3.32
N THR A 431 2.10 2.07 -2.95
CA THR A 431 3.43 2.63 -2.70
C THR A 431 4.51 1.84 -3.42
N VAL A 432 5.42 2.53 -4.13
CA VAL A 432 6.57 1.91 -4.84
C VAL A 432 6.10 0.79 -5.77
N GLN A 433 5.17 1.11 -6.67
CA GLN A 433 4.63 0.16 -7.64
C GLN A 433 4.77 0.70 -9.07
N LYS A 434 5.03 -0.21 -10.01
CA LYS A 434 5.21 0.08 -11.43
C LYS A 434 4.22 -0.71 -12.29
N GLY A 435 3.54 -0.02 -13.20
CA GLY A 435 2.65 -0.68 -14.18
C GLY A 435 1.33 -1.20 -13.59
N THR A 436 1.04 -0.89 -12.33
CA THR A 436 -0.14 -1.41 -11.62
C THR A 436 -1.43 -0.86 -12.22
N LYS A 437 -2.42 -1.75 -12.35
CA LYS A 437 -3.78 -1.41 -12.76
C LYS A 437 -4.69 -1.48 -11.55
N ILE A 438 -5.43 -0.41 -11.30
CA ILE A 438 -6.39 -0.28 -10.20
C ILE A 438 -7.75 -0.05 -10.84
N SER A 439 -8.76 -0.86 -10.50
CA SER A 439 -10.07 -0.76 -11.14
C SER A 439 -11.24 -1.15 -10.24
N GLY A 440 -12.35 -0.43 -10.32
CA GLY A 440 -13.58 -0.81 -9.62
C GLY A 440 -13.42 -0.79 -8.10
N ILE A 441 -12.96 0.35 -7.59
CA ILE A 441 -12.73 0.58 -6.16
C ILE A 441 -13.70 1.66 -5.69
N SER A 442 -14.34 1.45 -4.55
CA SER A 442 -15.21 2.44 -3.92
C SER A 442 -14.74 2.70 -2.49
N THR A 443 -14.53 3.97 -2.13
CA THR A 443 -14.10 4.36 -0.79
C THR A 443 -15.08 5.37 -0.20
N GLU A 444 -15.39 5.23 1.08
CA GLU A 444 -16.38 6.07 1.76
C GLU A 444 -15.91 6.43 3.18
N ALA A 445 -15.96 7.73 3.49
CA ALA A 445 -15.71 8.26 4.84
C ALA A 445 -14.37 7.82 5.48
N ASP A 446 -13.37 7.44 4.68
CA ASP A 446 -12.01 7.17 5.16
C ASP A 446 -11.34 8.48 5.61
N GLU A 447 -10.83 8.50 6.85
CA GLU A 447 -10.51 9.75 7.56
C GLU A 447 -9.32 10.52 6.98
N ALA A 448 -8.40 9.87 6.26
CA ALA A 448 -7.31 10.57 5.56
C ALA A 448 -7.59 10.80 4.08
N GLY A 449 -8.32 9.88 3.41
CA GLY A 449 -8.69 10.00 2.01
C GLY A 449 -9.00 8.67 1.34
N GLY A 450 -9.38 8.69 0.06
CA GLY A 450 -9.75 7.47 -0.66
C GLY A 450 -8.55 6.70 -1.15
N LEU A 451 -7.78 7.32 -2.04
CA LEU A 451 -6.62 6.71 -2.68
C LEU A 451 -5.37 7.55 -2.44
N ARG A 452 -4.30 6.90 -1.98
CA ARG A 452 -2.94 7.46 -1.97
C ARG A 452 -2.03 6.72 -2.95
N LEU A 453 -1.45 7.46 -3.89
CA LEU A 453 -0.40 7.00 -4.79
C LEU A 453 0.93 7.65 -4.39
N ASN A 454 1.90 6.82 -4.02
CA ASN A 454 3.18 7.26 -3.47
C ASN A 454 4.35 6.56 -4.19
N GLN A 455 5.28 7.31 -4.79
CA GLN A 455 6.40 6.74 -5.53
C GLN A 455 5.97 5.70 -6.58
N VAL A 456 4.86 5.95 -7.29
CA VAL A 456 4.36 5.02 -8.32
C VAL A 456 4.78 5.42 -9.72
N GLU A 457 4.94 4.43 -10.60
CA GLU A 457 5.30 4.63 -12.01
C GLU A 457 4.29 3.94 -12.94
N ASN A 458 3.81 4.63 -13.97
CA ASN A 458 2.95 4.03 -15.01
C ASN A 458 1.70 3.33 -14.44
N VAL A 459 1.04 3.95 -13.46
CA VAL A 459 -0.16 3.40 -12.82
C VAL A 459 -1.42 3.89 -13.52
N THR A 460 -2.34 2.97 -13.81
CA THR A 460 -3.66 3.30 -14.35
C THR A 460 -4.73 3.02 -13.31
N VAL A 461 -5.58 4.00 -13.04
CA VAL A 461 -6.74 3.91 -12.16
C VAL A 461 -7.99 4.11 -13.00
N THR A 462 -8.90 3.13 -13.02
CA THR A 462 -10.19 3.22 -13.69
C THR A 462 -11.34 2.98 -12.72
N ASP A 463 -12.50 3.59 -12.97
CA ASP A 463 -13.74 3.30 -12.24
C ASP A 463 -13.58 3.41 -10.70
N PHE A 464 -12.92 4.48 -10.27
CA PHE A 464 -12.67 4.76 -8.86
C PHE A 464 -13.73 5.72 -8.32
N ALA A 465 -14.37 5.36 -7.21
CA ALA A 465 -15.37 6.18 -6.54
C ALA A 465 -14.92 6.53 -5.11
N ALA A 466 -15.19 7.77 -4.71
CA ALA A 466 -14.66 8.38 -3.51
C ALA A 466 -15.71 9.31 -2.89
N THR A 467 -16.25 8.98 -1.72
CA THR A 467 -17.37 9.72 -1.11
C THR A 467 -17.02 10.18 0.31
N ASP A 468 -17.31 11.45 0.61
CA ASP A 468 -17.29 12.04 1.95
C ASP A 468 -15.97 11.93 2.74
N GLN A 469 -14.87 11.87 2.02
CA GLN A 469 -13.52 11.80 2.57
C GLN A 469 -12.73 13.10 2.34
N PRO A 470 -11.76 13.48 3.19
CA PRO A 470 -11.08 14.77 3.06
C PRO A 470 -10.38 14.97 1.71
N ILE A 471 -9.79 13.91 1.16
CA ILE A 471 -9.15 13.91 -0.17
C ILE A 471 -9.62 12.67 -0.94
N GLY A 472 -10.16 12.85 -2.14
CA GLY A 472 -10.54 11.73 -3.01
C GLY A 472 -9.33 10.92 -3.46
N ILE A 473 -8.43 11.56 -4.21
CA ILE A 473 -7.17 10.97 -4.68
C ILE A 473 -6.01 11.90 -4.32
N PHE A 474 -4.97 11.35 -3.71
CA PHE A 474 -3.72 12.03 -3.37
C PHE A 474 -2.54 11.35 -4.07
N THR A 475 -1.84 12.11 -4.93
CA THR A 475 -0.63 11.62 -5.61
C THR A 475 0.57 12.43 -5.13
N HIS A 476 1.64 11.77 -4.68
CA HIS A 476 2.83 12.46 -4.18
C HIS A 476 4.13 11.64 -4.29
N VAL A 477 5.23 12.30 -3.92
CA VAL A 477 6.60 11.78 -3.82
C VAL A 477 7.05 11.02 -5.07
N GLY A 478 7.52 11.75 -6.08
CA GLY A 478 8.21 11.16 -7.24
C GLY A 478 7.34 10.25 -8.10
N SER A 479 6.02 10.37 -8.01
CA SER A 479 5.11 9.56 -8.83
C SER A 479 5.05 10.08 -10.27
N THR A 480 4.97 9.19 -11.26
CA THR A 480 4.95 9.56 -12.69
C THR A 480 4.18 8.60 -13.58
N GLY A 481 3.68 9.08 -14.72
CA GLY A 481 2.96 8.26 -15.70
C GLY A 481 1.61 7.77 -15.18
N ILE A 482 0.90 8.59 -14.42
CA ILE A 482 -0.38 8.20 -13.82
C ILE A 482 -1.53 8.52 -14.79
N VAL A 483 -2.41 7.56 -15.01
CA VAL A 483 -3.69 7.79 -15.70
C VAL A 483 -4.82 7.57 -14.72
N LEU A 484 -5.64 8.60 -14.51
CA LEU A 484 -6.88 8.57 -13.74
C LEU A 484 -8.04 8.69 -14.73
N ASP A 485 -8.80 7.62 -14.93
CA ASP A 485 -9.89 7.55 -15.92
C ASP A 485 -11.20 7.17 -15.22
N ASN A 486 -12.30 7.84 -15.56
CA ASN A 486 -13.61 7.60 -14.96
C ASN A 486 -13.61 7.67 -13.42
N VAL A 487 -12.89 8.65 -12.85
CA VAL A 487 -12.88 8.92 -11.41
C VAL A 487 -14.13 9.69 -11.01
N ARG A 488 -14.75 9.29 -9.91
CA ARG A 488 -15.88 9.99 -9.28
C ARG A 488 -15.51 10.37 -7.86
N THR A 489 -15.52 11.66 -7.53
CA THR A 489 -15.37 12.12 -6.15
C THR A 489 -16.57 12.96 -5.76
N ASN A 490 -17.20 12.65 -4.62
CA ASN A 490 -18.33 13.40 -4.08
C ASN A 490 -18.01 13.89 -2.65
N GLY A 491 -18.19 15.18 -2.43
CA GLY A 491 -18.00 15.84 -1.16
C GLY A 491 -16.53 16.05 -0.79
N GLY A 492 -16.23 16.00 0.50
CA GLY A 492 -14.86 16.10 0.99
C GLY A 492 -14.28 17.53 0.99
N ARG A 493 -12.95 17.65 1.09
CA ARG A 493 -12.27 18.95 0.97
C ARG A 493 -11.68 19.12 -0.42
N ARG A 494 -11.07 18.08 -0.98
CA ARG A 494 -10.44 18.09 -2.30
C ARG A 494 -10.79 16.82 -3.07
N GLY A 495 -11.11 16.94 -4.36
CA GLY A 495 -11.34 15.79 -5.22
C GLY A 495 -10.04 15.08 -5.56
N VAL A 496 -9.22 15.70 -6.41
CA VAL A 496 -7.91 15.18 -6.83
C VAL A 496 -6.81 16.17 -6.44
N VAL A 497 -5.75 15.65 -5.82
CA VAL A 497 -4.58 16.44 -5.41
C VAL A 497 -3.32 15.83 -6.02
N VAL A 498 -2.61 16.68 -6.76
CA VAL A 498 -1.35 16.35 -7.42
C VAL A 498 -0.24 17.15 -6.76
N GLU A 499 0.58 16.50 -5.94
CA GLU A 499 1.71 17.16 -5.27
C GLU A 499 2.83 17.56 -6.25
N LYS A 500 3.73 18.44 -5.77
CA LYS A 500 4.76 19.07 -6.60
C LYS A 500 5.77 18.11 -7.22
N SER A 501 5.98 16.96 -6.58
CA SER A 501 6.91 15.95 -7.06
C SER A 501 6.27 14.95 -8.03
N THR A 502 4.97 15.07 -8.30
CA THR A 502 4.28 14.26 -9.30
C THR A 502 4.46 14.86 -10.70
N THR A 503 4.72 14.00 -11.68
CA THR A 503 4.90 14.40 -13.09
C THR A 503 4.06 13.52 -14.02
N ASN A 504 3.77 13.98 -15.23
CA ASN A 504 3.12 13.18 -16.28
C ASN A 504 1.87 12.44 -15.78
N LEU A 505 0.86 13.21 -15.36
CA LEU A 505 -0.42 12.68 -14.91
C LEU A 505 -1.54 13.14 -15.85
N GLU A 506 -2.37 12.22 -16.29
CA GLU A 506 -3.60 12.48 -17.04
C GLU A 506 -4.81 12.14 -16.15
N LEU A 507 -5.69 13.12 -15.95
CA LEU A 507 -7.02 12.94 -15.37
C LEU A 507 -8.05 13.13 -16.49
N LYS A 508 -8.88 12.12 -16.76
CA LYS A 508 -9.86 12.18 -17.85
C LYS A 508 -11.20 11.55 -17.53
N ASN A 509 -12.23 11.99 -18.26
CA ASN A 509 -13.60 11.46 -18.20
C ASN A 509 -14.16 11.35 -16.77
N SER A 510 -13.82 12.30 -15.91
CA SER A 510 -14.03 12.20 -14.45
C SER A 510 -15.04 13.25 -13.98
N THR A 511 -15.72 12.95 -12.86
CA THR A 511 -16.70 13.83 -12.23
C THR A 511 -16.30 14.12 -10.79
N ILE A 512 -16.30 15.40 -10.42
CA ILE A 512 -15.92 15.88 -9.09
C ILE A 512 -17.00 16.82 -8.58
N GLU A 513 -17.64 16.49 -7.47
CA GLU A 513 -18.80 17.22 -6.94
C GLU A 513 -18.57 17.66 -5.49
N GLY A 514 -19.00 18.87 -5.13
CA GLY A 514 -19.11 19.32 -3.74
C GLY A 514 -17.79 19.54 -3.00
N ALA A 515 -16.69 19.77 -3.74
CA ALA A 515 -15.37 19.91 -3.12
C ALA A 515 -15.20 21.27 -2.41
N ARG A 516 -15.11 21.25 -1.07
CA ARG A 516 -15.06 22.47 -0.22
C ARG A 516 -13.83 23.37 -0.42
N VAL A 517 -12.75 22.87 -1.03
CA VAL A 517 -11.52 23.64 -1.29
C VAL A 517 -11.19 23.69 -2.77
N ALA A 518 -11.06 22.54 -3.42
CA ALA A 518 -10.78 22.48 -4.84
C ALA A 518 -11.24 21.15 -5.44
N GLY A 519 -11.83 21.17 -6.63
CA GLY A 519 -12.11 19.94 -7.38
C GLY A 519 -10.80 19.24 -7.76
N VAL A 520 -9.96 19.93 -8.53
CA VAL A 520 -8.61 19.48 -8.88
C VAL A 520 -7.58 20.49 -8.38
N ASN A 521 -6.62 20.03 -7.58
CA ASN A 521 -5.49 20.83 -7.12
C ASN A 521 -4.18 20.31 -7.75
N VAL A 522 -3.49 21.18 -8.48
CA VAL A 522 -2.32 20.85 -9.29
C VAL A 522 -1.08 21.59 -8.76
N GLY A 523 -0.18 20.86 -8.12
CA GLY A 523 1.17 21.31 -7.78
C GLY A 523 2.27 20.69 -8.66
N GLY A 524 1.99 19.57 -9.34
CA GLY A 524 2.94 18.81 -10.17
C GLY A 524 3.19 19.39 -11.57
N LYS A 525 3.91 18.64 -12.41
CA LYS A 525 4.29 19.05 -13.78
C LYS A 525 3.77 18.11 -14.85
N GLU A 526 3.56 18.61 -16.07
CA GLU A 526 3.05 17.82 -17.19
C GLU A 526 1.70 17.17 -16.85
N ILE A 527 0.77 17.99 -16.39
CA ILE A 527 -0.53 17.54 -15.87
C ILE A 527 -1.61 17.85 -16.90
N GLN A 528 -2.37 16.84 -17.28
CA GLN A 528 -3.44 16.93 -18.26
C GLN A 528 -4.78 16.64 -17.57
N VAL A 529 -5.76 17.52 -17.78
CA VAL A 529 -7.13 17.38 -17.30
C VAL A 529 -8.05 17.44 -18.51
N ASN A 530 -8.68 16.32 -18.89
CA ASN A 530 -9.36 16.17 -20.17
C ASN A 530 -10.80 15.66 -20.00
N GLY A 531 -11.80 16.45 -20.40
CA GLY A 531 -13.21 16.03 -20.31
C GLY A 531 -13.66 15.81 -18.86
N VAL A 532 -13.17 16.62 -17.93
CA VAL A 532 -13.52 16.54 -16.50
C VAL A 532 -14.66 17.49 -16.19
N GLN A 533 -15.64 16.99 -15.45
CA GLN A 533 -16.79 17.75 -14.96
C GLN A 533 -16.61 18.05 -13.48
N ILE A 534 -16.72 19.31 -13.10
CA ILE A 534 -16.55 19.78 -11.72
C ILE A 534 -17.78 20.60 -11.33
N THR A 535 -18.49 20.17 -10.31
CA THR A 535 -19.74 20.81 -9.86
C THR A 535 -19.63 21.25 -8.41
N ASP A 536 -20.07 22.48 -8.12
CA ASP A 536 -20.14 23.05 -6.77
C ASP A 536 -18.83 22.93 -5.96
N ALA A 537 -17.71 23.19 -6.62
CA ALA A 537 -16.40 23.25 -5.97
C ALA A 537 -16.04 24.69 -5.62
N LYS A 538 -15.44 24.93 -4.46
CA LYS A 538 -14.97 26.28 -4.12
C LYS A 538 -14.01 26.83 -5.18
N ALA A 539 -13.10 26.01 -5.66
CA ALA A 539 -12.33 26.25 -6.87
C ALA A 539 -12.48 25.02 -7.77
N GLY A 540 -12.89 25.17 -9.01
CA GLY A 540 -12.97 24.05 -9.94
C GLY A 540 -11.59 23.41 -10.13
N VAL A 541 -10.66 24.17 -10.70
CA VAL A 541 -9.25 23.78 -10.86
C VAL A 541 -8.34 24.83 -10.24
N ARG A 542 -7.40 24.41 -9.41
CA ARG A 542 -6.41 25.28 -8.78
C ARG A 542 -5.00 24.84 -9.15
N VAL A 543 -4.27 25.70 -9.84
CA VAL A 543 -2.87 25.50 -10.22
C VAL A 543 -1.98 26.28 -9.26
N GLU A 544 -1.21 25.55 -8.46
CA GLU A 544 -0.38 26.07 -7.38
C GLU A 544 1.00 26.51 -7.88
N ARG A 545 1.69 27.28 -7.04
CA ARG A 545 3.10 27.66 -7.28
C ARG A 545 3.99 26.42 -7.41
N GLY A 546 4.79 26.38 -8.48
CA GLY A 546 5.71 25.30 -8.82
C GLY A 546 5.18 24.31 -9.86
N ALA A 547 3.87 24.36 -10.17
CA ALA A 547 3.30 23.59 -11.25
C ALA A 547 3.76 24.10 -12.62
N ALA A 548 3.92 23.20 -13.59
CA ALA A 548 4.37 23.55 -14.95
C ALA A 548 3.73 22.66 -16.02
N HIS A 549 3.54 23.18 -17.22
CA HIS A 549 2.99 22.46 -18.37
C HIS A 549 1.63 21.81 -18.05
N VAL A 550 0.71 22.61 -17.50
CA VAL A 550 -0.63 22.16 -17.13
C VAL A 550 -1.58 22.42 -18.28
N LYS A 551 -2.30 21.39 -18.72
CA LYS A 551 -3.28 21.47 -19.82
C LYS A 551 -4.66 21.09 -19.32
N LEU A 552 -5.63 21.97 -19.51
CA LEU A 552 -7.04 21.71 -19.28
C LEU A 552 -7.75 21.70 -20.64
N THR A 553 -8.45 20.62 -20.97
CA THR A 553 -9.14 20.46 -22.27
C THR A 553 -10.55 19.96 -22.06
N GLY A 554 -11.54 20.61 -22.66
CA GLY A 554 -12.95 20.18 -22.57
C GLY A 554 -13.46 20.09 -21.12
N THR A 555 -12.92 20.90 -20.22
CA THR A 555 -13.29 20.89 -18.80
C THR A 555 -14.60 21.64 -18.62
N THR A 556 -15.54 21.07 -17.87
CA THR A 556 -16.81 21.73 -17.52
C THR A 556 -16.81 22.05 -16.04
N ILE A 557 -17.09 23.30 -15.68
CA ILE A 557 -17.24 23.77 -14.31
C ILE A 557 -18.65 24.34 -14.17
N ASP A 558 -19.44 23.82 -13.22
CA ASP A 558 -20.81 24.28 -12.96
C ASP A 558 -20.97 24.69 -11.50
N GLY A 559 -21.29 25.96 -11.28
CA GLY A 559 -21.39 26.57 -9.96
C GLY A 559 -20.04 26.74 -9.26
N GLY A 560 -20.10 26.85 -7.93
CA GLY A 560 -18.92 27.11 -7.11
C GLY A 560 -18.45 28.56 -7.13
N ARG A 561 -17.36 28.86 -6.40
CA ARG A 561 -16.89 30.24 -6.23
C ARG A 561 -15.92 30.68 -7.32
N ASP A 562 -14.88 29.90 -7.55
CA ASP A 562 -13.85 30.16 -8.56
C ASP A 562 -13.82 29.00 -9.58
N GLY A 563 -13.63 29.30 -10.85
CA GLY A 563 -13.51 28.27 -11.89
C GLY A 563 -12.09 27.72 -11.95
N VAL A 564 -11.27 28.29 -12.84
CA VAL A 564 -9.83 27.99 -12.90
C VAL A 564 -9.03 29.10 -12.24
N VAL A 565 -8.19 28.74 -11.27
CA VAL A 565 -7.28 29.69 -10.59
C VAL A 565 -5.85 29.24 -10.78
N SER A 566 -5.04 30.08 -11.42
CA SER A 566 -3.61 29.82 -11.60
C SER A 566 -2.73 30.81 -10.84
N SER A 567 -1.72 30.28 -10.15
CA SER A 567 -0.83 31.07 -9.31
C SER A 567 0.30 31.72 -10.14
N PRO A 568 0.80 32.92 -9.76
CA PRO A 568 1.92 33.58 -10.45
C PRO A 568 3.23 32.80 -10.49
N GLY A 569 3.42 31.83 -9.60
CA GLY A 569 4.60 30.97 -9.61
C GLY A 569 4.41 29.62 -10.30
N ALA A 570 3.32 29.43 -11.05
CA ALA A 570 3.19 28.31 -11.99
C ALA A 570 3.69 28.73 -13.38
N GLN A 571 3.85 27.78 -14.31
CA GLN A 571 4.35 28.00 -15.66
C GLN A 571 3.50 27.25 -16.70
N ASP A 572 3.39 27.81 -17.90
CA ASP A 572 2.81 27.15 -19.09
C ASP A 572 1.44 26.49 -18.84
N VAL A 573 0.48 27.29 -18.37
CA VAL A 573 -0.91 26.85 -18.19
C VAL A 573 -1.68 27.08 -19.49
N THR A 574 -2.19 26.01 -20.09
CA THR A 574 -3.04 26.05 -21.28
C THR A 574 -4.45 25.58 -20.92
N ILE A 575 -5.45 26.37 -21.29
CA ILE A 575 -6.86 26.08 -21.12
C ILE A 575 -7.50 26.06 -22.50
N THR A 576 -8.16 24.96 -22.85
CA THR A 576 -8.79 24.77 -24.15
C THR A 576 -10.23 24.27 -23.99
N ASP A 577 -11.17 24.92 -24.66
CA ASP A 577 -12.58 24.53 -24.67
C ASP A 577 -13.18 24.39 -23.25
N LEU A 578 -12.90 25.36 -22.37
CA LEU A 578 -13.51 25.42 -21.04
C LEU A 578 -14.98 25.83 -21.14
N THR A 579 -15.87 25.09 -20.48
CA THR A 579 -17.23 25.55 -20.20
C THR A 579 -17.34 25.88 -18.71
N ALA A 580 -17.62 27.14 -18.38
CA ALA A 580 -17.83 27.58 -17.01
C ALA A 580 -19.23 28.21 -16.88
N ASN A 581 -20.08 27.62 -16.06
CA ASN A 581 -21.45 28.06 -15.86
C ASN A 581 -21.64 28.51 -14.41
N ASN A 582 -22.21 29.70 -14.22
CA ASN A 582 -22.67 30.22 -12.94
C ASN A 582 -21.60 30.21 -11.83
N VAL A 583 -20.32 30.41 -12.19
CA VAL A 583 -19.22 30.56 -11.22
C VAL A 583 -19.34 31.92 -10.55
N GLU A 584 -19.43 31.97 -9.22
CA GLU A 584 -19.81 33.18 -8.50
C GLU A 584 -18.83 34.35 -8.67
N ASP A 585 -17.51 34.13 -8.52
CA ASP A 585 -16.49 35.18 -8.48
C ASP A 585 -15.77 35.34 -9.83
N GLY A 586 -14.91 34.38 -10.17
CA GLY A 586 -14.11 34.41 -11.40
C GLY A 586 -14.08 33.06 -12.09
N ALA A 587 -14.63 32.97 -13.31
CA ALA A 587 -14.58 31.74 -14.10
C ALA A 587 -13.14 31.36 -14.48
N ILE A 588 -12.30 32.34 -14.83
CA ILE A 588 -10.85 32.14 -15.00
C ILE A 588 -10.08 33.25 -14.30
N ARG A 589 -9.10 32.89 -13.47
CA ARG A 589 -8.19 33.80 -12.76
C ARG A 589 -6.74 33.41 -13.06
N LEU A 590 -6.08 34.18 -13.91
CA LEU A 590 -4.74 33.89 -14.43
C LEU A 590 -3.67 34.74 -13.76
N GLY A 591 -2.89 34.11 -12.88
CA GLY A 591 -1.65 34.67 -12.35
C GLY A 591 -0.41 34.24 -13.11
N THR A 592 -0.45 33.07 -13.75
CA THR A 592 0.69 32.42 -14.40
C THR A 592 1.20 33.20 -15.62
N PRO A 593 2.53 33.37 -15.75
CA PRO A 593 3.12 33.87 -16.99
C PRO A 593 2.85 32.96 -18.18
N HIS A 594 2.69 33.57 -19.36
CA HIS A 594 2.48 32.88 -20.64
C HIS A 594 1.27 31.94 -20.65
N ALA A 595 0.23 32.27 -19.87
CA ALA A 595 -0.99 31.49 -19.88
C ALA A 595 -1.70 31.61 -21.24
N VAL A 596 -2.22 30.48 -21.73
CA VAL A 596 -2.98 30.43 -22.98
C VAL A 596 -4.39 29.96 -22.68
N VAL A 597 -5.39 30.72 -23.12
CA VAL A 597 -6.80 30.33 -23.10
C VAL A 597 -7.30 30.35 -24.54
N SER A 598 -7.82 29.22 -25.02
CA SER A 598 -8.30 29.09 -26.39
C SER A 598 -9.64 28.38 -26.44
N GLY A 599 -10.65 28.99 -27.06
CA GLY A 599 -11.98 28.40 -27.11
C GLY A 599 -12.71 28.44 -25.77
N GLY A 600 -13.95 27.96 -25.77
CA GLY A 600 -14.76 27.83 -24.57
C GLY A 600 -15.82 28.92 -24.38
N THR A 601 -16.66 28.69 -23.38
CA THR A 601 -17.86 29.48 -23.07
C THR A 601 -17.95 29.72 -21.57
N ILE A 602 -18.11 30.98 -21.18
CA ILE A 602 -18.34 31.39 -19.79
C ILE A 602 -19.75 31.98 -19.73
N ASN A 603 -20.61 31.44 -18.87
CA ASN A 603 -22.00 31.87 -18.74
C ASN A 603 -22.31 32.29 -17.29
N GLY A 604 -22.76 33.53 -17.09
CA GLY A 604 -23.11 34.09 -15.77
C GLY A 604 -21.91 34.34 -14.84
N GLY A 605 -22.18 34.72 -13.60
CA GLY A 605 -21.16 34.99 -12.57
C GLY A 605 -20.81 36.47 -12.38
N ALA A 606 -19.89 36.79 -11.47
CA ALA A 606 -19.45 38.17 -11.26
C ALA A 606 -18.40 38.62 -12.28
N THR A 607 -17.39 37.79 -12.56
CA THR A 607 -16.32 38.10 -13.51
C THR A 607 -16.08 36.90 -14.44
N GLY A 608 -16.04 37.15 -15.75
CA GLY A 608 -15.64 36.13 -16.71
C GLY A 608 -14.17 35.76 -16.57
N ILE A 609 -13.27 36.64 -17.01
CA ILE A 609 -11.82 36.41 -16.95
C ILE A 609 -11.12 37.52 -16.17
N GLN A 610 -10.28 37.14 -15.21
CA GLN A 610 -9.35 38.03 -14.53
C GLN A 610 -7.92 37.63 -14.85
N VAL A 611 -7.12 38.61 -15.30
CA VAL A 611 -5.74 38.41 -15.73
C VAL A 611 -4.81 39.31 -14.93
N THR A 612 -3.80 38.72 -14.27
CA THR A 612 -2.76 39.45 -13.54
C THR A 612 -1.34 39.16 -14.07
N GLY A 613 -1.15 38.11 -14.86
CA GLY A 613 0.10 37.81 -15.60
C GLY A 613 -0.08 37.94 -17.12
N PRO A 614 0.99 37.88 -17.93
CA PRO A 614 0.88 37.93 -19.39
C PRO A 614 0.11 36.69 -19.89
N ALA A 615 -0.82 36.91 -20.83
CA ALA A 615 -1.68 35.86 -21.32
C ALA A 615 -2.12 36.10 -22.77
N THR A 616 -2.38 35.01 -23.48
CA THR A 616 -3.07 35.00 -24.79
C THR A 616 -4.43 34.36 -24.63
N ILE A 617 -5.49 35.08 -25.02
CA ILE A 617 -6.88 34.65 -24.90
C ILE A 617 -7.48 34.69 -26.31
N THR A 618 -7.94 33.55 -26.82
CA THR A 618 -8.44 33.43 -28.20
C THR A 618 -9.78 32.72 -28.26
N ALA A 619 -10.71 33.22 -29.08
CA ALA A 619 -11.96 32.52 -29.41
C ALA A 619 -12.84 32.15 -28.19
N VAL A 620 -12.88 33.00 -27.16
CA VAL A 620 -13.69 32.78 -25.94
C VAL A 620 -15.00 33.57 -26.02
N ALA A 621 -16.13 32.93 -25.70
CA ALA A 621 -17.42 33.61 -25.51
C ALA A 621 -17.71 33.81 -24.01
N ILE A 622 -18.10 35.02 -23.61
CA ILE A 622 -18.38 35.40 -22.23
C ILE A 622 -19.78 36.04 -22.19
N ASN A 623 -20.76 35.34 -21.63
CA ASN A 623 -22.19 35.71 -21.72
C ASN A 623 -22.84 35.84 -20.33
N GLY A 624 -23.25 37.04 -19.96
CA GLY A 624 -24.01 37.31 -18.73
C GLY A 624 -23.23 37.64 -17.45
N PRO A 625 -21.89 37.56 -17.32
CA PRO A 625 -21.25 38.07 -16.11
C PRO A 625 -21.49 39.56 -15.88
N SER A 626 -21.41 40.02 -14.63
CA SER A 626 -21.40 41.45 -14.32
C SER A 626 -20.22 42.17 -14.97
N ALA A 627 -19.02 41.56 -14.91
CA ALA A 627 -17.83 42.03 -15.60
C ALA A 627 -17.29 40.97 -16.57
N GLY A 628 -17.08 41.32 -17.84
CA GLY A 628 -16.57 40.39 -18.84
C GLY A 628 -15.11 40.01 -18.59
N MET A 629 -14.21 40.99 -18.69
CA MET A 629 -12.77 40.78 -18.51
C MET A 629 -12.12 41.88 -17.66
N ARG A 630 -11.23 41.49 -16.75
CA ARG A 630 -10.43 42.39 -15.89
C ARG A 630 -8.94 42.13 -16.09
N VAL A 631 -8.21 43.15 -16.54
CA VAL A 631 -6.78 43.06 -16.86
C VAL A 631 -5.99 43.94 -15.90
N ARG A 632 -5.04 43.32 -15.19
CA ARG A 632 -4.15 43.96 -14.20
C ARG A 632 -2.70 43.51 -14.35
N SER A 633 -2.30 43.10 -15.55
CA SER A 633 -0.93 42.67 -15.83
C SER A 633 -0.10 43.85 -16.32
N SER A 634 1.09 44.04 -15.73
CA SER A 634 2.08 45.00 -16.23
C SER A 634 2.72 44.58 -17.56
N GLU A 635 2.49 43.33 -17.97
CA GLU A 635 2.97 42.75 -19.23
C GLU A 635 1.81 42.58 -20.21
N MET A 636 2.15 42.24 -21.45
CA MET A 636 1.17 42.17 -22.53
C MET A 636 0.14 41.06 -22.30
N VAL A 637 -1.13 41.44 -22.35
CA VAL A 637 -2.28 40.55 -22.49
C VAL A 637 -2.88 40.76 -23.88
N ARG A 638 -3.02 39.68 -24.65
CA ARG A 638 -3.61 39.72 -25.99
C ARG A 638 -4.92 38.94 -25.98
N ALA A 639 -6.02 39.60 -26.30
CA ALA A 639 -7.31 38.97 -26.52
C ALA A 639 -7.70 39.08 -28.00
N GLU A 640 -7.95 37.97 -28.66
CA GLU A 640 -8.32 37.90 -30.07
C GLU A 640 -9.57 37.05 -30.30
N ASN A 641 -10.47 37.51 -31.18
CA ASN A 641 -11.74 36.81 -31.47
C ASN A 641 -12.54 36.52 -30.19
N VAL A 642 -12.51 37.42 -29.20
CA VAL A 642 -13.26 37.27 -27.95
C VAL A 642 -14.62 37.95 -28.10
N ALA A 643 -15.69 37.27 -27.69
CA ALA A 643 -17.02 37.82 -27.64
C ALA A 643 -17.43 38.03 -26.17
N ILE A 644 -17.64 39.27 -25.77
CA ILE A 644 -18.02 39.67 -24.41
C ILE A 644 -19.40 40.29 -24.44
N GLU A 645 -20.36 39.64 -23.79
CA GLU A 645 -21.71 40.12 -23.50
C GLU A 645 -21.87 40.18 -21.98
N ALA A 646 -21.40 41.27 -21.36
CA ALA A 646 -21.48 41.48 -19.91
C ALA A 646 -22.65 42.41 -19.56
N THR A 647 -23.20 42.30 -18.34
CA THR A 647 -24.33 43.16 -17.95
C THR A 647 -23.88 44.59 -17.63
N ASP A 648 -22.77 44.74 -16.90
CA ASP A 648 -22.35 46.03 -16.35
C ASP A 648 -21.09 46.55 -17.03
N LEU A 649 -20.00 45.78 -17.04
CA LEU A 649 -18.69 46.20 -17.52
C LEU A 649 -18.07 45.17 -18.47
N GLY A 650 -17.83 45.54 -19.72
CA GLY A 650 -17.28 44.62 -20.72
C GLY A 650 -15.80 44.29 -20.46
N LEU A 651 -14.94 45.29 -20.61
CA LEU A 651 -13.49 45.18 -20.44
C LEU A 651 -12.98 46.25 -19.45
N ASP A 652 -12.29 45.84 -18.39
CA ASP A 652 -11.68 46.69 -17.38
C ASP A 652 -10.16 46.54 -17.39
N VAL A 653 -9.44 47.55 -17.88
CA VAL A 653 -7.97 47.57 -17.96
C VAL A 653 -7.42 48.53 -16.92
N SER A 654 -6.73 47.99 -15.92
CA SER A 654 -6.14 48.79 -14.84
C SER A 654 -4.97 49.65 -15.35
N PRO A 655 -4.75 50.84 -14.75
CA PRO A 655 -3.62 51.70 -15.12
C PRO A 655 -2.28 50.95 -15.10
N GLY A 656 -1.45 51.19 -16.10
CA GLY A 656 -0.16 50.51 -16.27
C GLY A 656 -0.23 49.14 -16.92
N SER A 657 -1.44 48.62 -17.23
CA SER A 657 -1.57 47.33 -17.91
C SER A 657 -1.44 47.48 -19.43
N GLN A 658 -0.90 46.44 -20.09
CA GLN A 658 -0.78 46.38 -21.54
C GLN A 658 -1.80 45.40 -22.11
N MET A 659 -2.80 45.92 -22.81
CA MET A 659 -3.87 45.11 -23.40
C MET A 659 -3.96 45.34 -24.91
N VAL A 660 -3.95 44.27 -25.68
CA VAL A 660 -4.29 44.27 -27.12
C VAL A 660 -5.62 43.54 -27.30
N LEU A 661 -6.57 44.20 -27.96
CA LEU A 661 -7.86 43.62 -28.30
C LEU A 661 -8.00 43.54 -29.82
N ALA A 662 -8.11 42.33 -30.36
CA ALA A 662 -8.12 42.08 -31.79
C ALA A 662 -9.40 41.36 -32.25
N ASN A 663 -10.04 41.84 -33.31
CA ASN A 663 -11.19 41.17 -33.96
C ASN A 663 -12.28 40.70 -32.97
N SER A 664 -12.53 41.48 -31.92
CA SER A 664 -13.36 41.08 -30.77
C SER A 664 -14.64 41.92 -30.68
N SER A 665 -15.67 41.38 -30.02
CA SER A 665 -16.89 42.12 -29.71
C SER A 665 -17.03 42.33 -28.21
N VAL A 666 -17.36 43.55 -27.79
CA VAL A 666 -17.55 43.93 -26.38
C VAL A 666 -18.84 44.71 -26.23
N HIS A 667 -19.82 44.09 -25.59
CA HIS A 667 -21.14 44.62 -25.33
C HIS A 667 -21.43 44.58 -23.82
N ALA A 668 -21.62 45.77 -23.25
CA ALA A 668 -22.03 45.97 -21.86
C ALA A 668 -22.59 47.38 -21.68
N LEU A 669 -23.17 47.67 -20.50
CA LEU A 669 -23.58 49.02 -20.12
C LEU A 669 -22.39 50.00 -20.17
N GLU A 670 -21.24 49.60 -19.64
CA GLU A 670 -19.95 50.24 -19.84
C GLU A 670 -19.04 49.28 -20.62
N ALA A 671 -18.91 49.49 -21.92
CA ALA A 671 -18.20 48.55 -22.79
C ALA A 671 -16.72 48.40 -22.39
N VAL A 672 -16.03 49.52 -22.17
CA VAL A 672 -14.60 49.52 -21.84
C VAL A 672 -14.29 50.59 -20.80
N ARG A 673 -13.53 50.20 -19.78
CA ARG A 673 -12.86 51.07 -18.81
C ARG A 673 -11.35 50.88 -18.91
N GLY A 674 -10.61 51.98 -19.06
CA GLY A 674 -9.15 51.95 -19.21
C GLY A 674 -8.66 52.07 -20.65
N VAL A 675 -7.37 51.83 -20.87
CA VAL A 675 -6.69 51.99 -22.17
C VAL A 675 -6.27 50.63 -22.70
N PHE A 676 -6.53 50.38 -23.98
CA PHE A 676 -6.09 49.20 -24.71
C PHE A 676 -5.68 49.59 -26.13
N THR A 677 -4.95 48.68 -26.80
CA THR A 677 -4.56 48.83 -28.20
C THR A 677 -5.54 48.03 -29.07
N PRO A 678 -6.38 48.67 -29.88
CA PRO A 678 -7.26 47.98 -30.82
C PRO A 678 -6.47 47.48 -32.04
N GLU A 679 -6.70 46.24 -32.43
CA GLU A 679 -6.22 45.66 -33.68
C GLU A 679 -7.39 45.05 -34.48
N GLY A 680 -7.36 45.15 -35.81
CA GLY A 680 -8.42 44.60 -36.66
C GLY A 680 -9.80 45.23 -36.42
N ALA A 681 -10.86 44.46 -36.69
CA ALA A 681 -12.24 44.93 -36.61
C ALA A 681 -12.86 44.61 -35.24
N ASN A 682 -12.78 45.56 -34.31
CA ASN A 682 -13.44 45.43 -33.00
C ASN A 682 -14.84 46.06 -33.01
N ASN A 683 -15.82 45.34 -32.47
CA ASN A 683 -17.19 45.82 -32.31
C ASN A 683 -17.47 46.15 -30.84
N ILE A 684 -17.46 47.43 -30.47
CA ILE A 684 -17.58 47.87 -29.07
C ILE A 684 -18.87 48.68 -28.93
N SER A 685 -19.71 48.35 -27.94
CA SER A 685 -20.93 49.14 -27.71
C SER A 685 -20.59 50.59 -27.41
N LEU A 686 -21.34 51.51 -28.03
CA LEU A 686 -21.22 52.93 -27.73
C LEU A 686 -21.60 53.18 -26.26
N PRO A 687 -20.99 54.17 -25.60
CA PRO A 687 -21.40 54.56 -24.25
C PRO A 687 -22.92 54.83 -24.23
N PRO A 688 -23.61 54.54 -23.13
CA PRO A 688 -25.05 54.68 -23.05
C PRO A 688 -25.45 56.09 -23.47
N LEU A 689 -26.48 56.18 -24.32
CA LEU A 689 -26.99 57.41 -24.95
C LEU A 689 -27.27 58.54 -23.94
N ASN A 690 -27.34 58.26 -22.63
CA ASN A 690 -27.41 59.26 -21.59
C ASN A 690 -26.23 60.24 -21.60
N LEU A 691 -25.03 59.86 -22.03
CA LEU A 691 -23.91 60.80 -22.19
C LEU A 691 -24.08 61.70 -23.43
N LEU A 692 -24.60 61.12 -24.52
CA LEU A 692 -24.98 61.86 -25.73
C LEU A 692 -26.19 62.76 -25.47
N ALA A 693 -27.11 62.38 -24.60
CA ALA A 693 -28.22 63.21 -24.15
C ALA A 693 -27.73 64.28 -23.16
N ALA A 694 -26.78 63.98 -22.27
CA ALA A 694 -26.21 64.94 -21.33
C ALA A 694 -25.35 66.02 -22.00
N MET A 695 -24.71 65.74 -23.14
CA MET A 695 -24.03 66.77 -23.95
C MET A 695 -24.94 67.35 -25.05
N GLY A 696 -25.80 66.52 -25.63
CA GLY A 696 -26.72 66.91 -26.69
C GLY A 696 -27.84 67.82 -26.21
N VAL A 697 -28.44 67.58 -25.04
CA VAL A 697 -29.52 68.41 -24.50
C VAL A 697 -29.02 69.83 -24.18
N PRO A 698 -27.87 70.06 -23.52
CA PRO A 698 -27.33 71.41 -23.36
C PRO A 698 -26.96 72.09 -24.68
N LEU A 699 -26.45 71.35 -25.68
CA LEU A 699 -26.15 71.91 -27.00
C LEU A 699 -27.40 72.28 -27.79
N ILE A 700 -28.46 71.47 -27.71
CA ILE A 700 -29.77 71.77 -28.29
C ILE A 700 -30.39 72.98 -27.56
N LEU A 701 -30.34 73.03 -26.23
CA LEU A 701 -30.80 74.18 -25.45
C LEU A 701 -29.99 75.45 -25.78
N LEU A 702 -28.67 75.34 -25.93
CA LEU A 702 -27.81 76.45 -26.34
C LEU A 702 -28.13 76.93 -27.76
N ALA A 703 -28.39 76.01 -28.69
CA ALA A 703 -28.81 76.34 -30.05
C ALA A 703 -30.15 77.08 -30.05
N ILE A 704 -31.13 76.62 -29.25
CA ILE A 704 -32.43 77.30 -29.08
C ILE A 704 -32.23 78.71 -28.50
N VAL A 705 -31.35 78.87 -27.51
CA VAL A 705 -31.04 80.19 -26.92
C VAL A 705 -30.35 81.10 -27.94
N LEU A 706 -29.38 80.59 -28.70
CA LEU A 706 -28.70 81.36 -29.75
C LEU A 706 -29.66 81.77 -30.88
N GLU A 707 -30.60 80.91 -31.26
CA GLU A 707 -31.62 81.20 -32.27
C GLU A 707 -32.65 82.23 -31.78
N GLN A 708 -33.04 82.17 -30.50
CA GLN A 708 -33.85 83.21 -29.84
C GLN A 708 -33.13 84.56 -29.84
N VAL A 709 -31.83 84.58 -29.54
CA VAL A 709 -30.99 85.80 -29.60
C VAL A 709 -30.87 86.34 -31.04
N HIS A 710 -30.76 85.46 -32.03
CA HIS A 710 -30.71 85.86 -33.45
C HIS A 710 -32.05 86.44 -33.94
N SER A 711 -33.17 85.82 -33.55
CA SER A 711 -34.53 86.30 -33.83
C SER A 711 -34.82 87.65 -33.15
N PHE A 712 -34.31 87.88 -31.93
CA PHE A 712 -34.42 89.17 -31.26
C PHE A 712 -33.58 90.28 -31.92
N ARG A 713 -32.43 89.93 -32.51
CA ARG A 713 -31.64 90.87 -33.32
C ARG A 713 -32.34 91.23 -34.64
N GLN A 714 -33.02 90.28 -35.29
CA GLN A 714 -33.76 90.56 -36.53
C GLN A 714 -35.03 91.41 -36.31
N ARG A 715 -35.67 91.35 -35.13
CA ARG A 715 -36.85 92.19 -34.83
C ARG A 715 -36.56 93.67 -34.58
N LYS A 716 -35.29 94.12 -34.64
CA LYS A 716 -34.94 95.54 -34.42
C LYS A 716 -34.77 96.38 -35.70
N VAL A 717 -34.98 95.81 -36.90
CA VAL A 717 -34.95 96.57 -38.16
C VAL A 717 -36.08 96.12 -39.08
N GLY A 718 -37.10 96.97 -39.26
CA GLY A 718 -38.10 96.84 -40.33
C GLY A 718 -39.54 97.03 -39.90
N GLY A 719 -39.99 98.29 -39.83
CA GLY A 719 -41.35 98.66 -39.46
C GLY A 719 -42.39 98.53 -40.59
N ASN A 720 -43.65 98.37 -40.13
CA ASN A 720 -44.92 98.87 -40.69
C ASN A 720 -45.15 98.91 -42.22
N LYS A 721 -46.24 98.25 -42.64
CA LYS A 721 -47.37 98.94 -43.32
C LYS A 721 -48.65 98.08 -43.32
N LYS A 722 -49.70 98.66 -42.73
CA LYS A 722 -51.11 98.24 -42.77
C LYS A 722 -51.70 98.39 -44.18
N ARG A 723 -52.59 97.47 -44.59
CA ARG A 723 -53.86 97.80 -45.28
C ARG A 723 -54.96 96.78 -44.92
N LEU A 724 -56.12 97.31 -44.56
CA LEU A 724 -57.45 96.70 -44.33
C LEU A 724 -58.30 96.88 -45.63
N PRO A 725 -59.59 96.46 -45.68
CA PRO A 725 -60.16 95.15 -46.03
C PRO A 725 -61.06 95.29 -47.31
N PRO A 726 -61.97 94.35 -47.69
CA PRO A 726 -63.34 94.40 -47.13
C PRO A 726 -64.16 93.08 -47.11
N ALA A 727 -65.28 93.17 -46.37
CA ALA A 727 -66.63 92.61 -46.58
C ALA A 727 -66.97 91.12 -46.39
N ILE A 728 -67.79 90.90 -45.35
CA ILE A 728 -68.87 89.91 -45.10
C ILE A 728 -69.87 89.94 -46.31
N PRO A 729 -70.73 88.94 -46.68
CA PRO A 729 -71.52 88.17 -45.72
C PRO A 729 -72.16 86.79 -46.09
N VAL A 730 -72.83 86.23 -45.07
CA VAL A 730 -73.95 85.25 -44.98
C VAL A 730 -73.85 83.86 -45.63
N GLY A 731 -74.37 82.87 -44.91
CA GLY A 731 -75.25 81.87 -45.54
C GLY A 731 -75.27 80.49 -44.89
N ALA A 732 -76.35 80.22 -44.17
CA ALA A 732 -76.78 78.97 -43.53
C ALA A 732 -76.61 77.67 -44.34
N GLY A 733 -76.49 76.57 -43.58
CA GLY A 733 -76.60 75.18 -44.01
C GLY A 733 -76.17 74.25 -42.88
#